data_AF-A0AAU1T671-F1
#
_entry.id   AF-A0AAU1T671-F1
#
_cell.length_a   1.000
_cell.length_b   1.000
_cell.length_c   1.000
_cell.angle_alpha   90.00
_cell.angle_beta   90.00
_cell.angle_gamma   90.00
#
_symmetry.space_group_name_H-M   'P 1'
#
loop_
_entity.id
_entity.type
_entity.pdbx_description
1 polymer ?
#
loop_
_entity_poly.entity_id
_entity_poly.type
_entity_poly.pdbx_seq_one_letter_code
_entity_poly.pdbx_strand_id
1 'polypeptide(L)'
;MPARFPLPERWRPKSIRAKVVTLLTVPVLSLMALWGHAAVTTASQVSSTEQLRQINSALVKPVADFTTAVQDERAAALKYRAAPGPSARRAFDAARSRTDRAVTALRAGIRSSSTDLAALDAQLPDRISALLKSAGSLPAQRGTRHDSAAVFSGYGTAVDRAFAVRAGLAAADRPDRASHTRTVLELARAREALSRQDAVLGAAQARGKMSAAQYRVFIGDVAQQRGLTKAAVPDLRAEGAARYRAVLASRSATELATAQDAVLDAGQGRAVSAVPAGDWHTDVGHTLAGLAAAERAAIDTGADTKPYSLATLGSSGLAVALGLLGVVVSLLLSVRIGRGLVDDLTGLRNSALELAATRLPAAIRRIHSGDDLDLEAEAPLVRTPIRDEIGQVGAALTTVQRAALRAVAGRAAVLTGVSGVYVSLARRSQVLLHRQLELLDAMERRTENPTDLEDLFRLDHLTTRMRRHAESLLILSGSAPGRAWRNSVPLIDTVRAGIAETADMDRVQLDDIPDLRLAGTAVADLIHLIAELTENAAAFSPPHTPVVVRGEEVGAGAVLEIEDRGLGMGDEALAAANEKIRATDIDLLDSRRLGLFVVNRLAERQQVDVTLRRSVYGGVTAVVFVPQQLLEAPHPGLRPLPEPPALESGHVPDPAPVAVPMPAPQRPEREPMPRPEGEPEPPLVRTTPRQEPTHARHAAPRPAPPSPAPATEAPAGHDFDDGLPRRVRQASLAPELRDDENASSASRPDQAPAVRSPEAARATMASLRSGRRRASAAQGEPGTPSGPASTSGAPHAVPHPHHATEEGPRNR
;
A
#
# COMPACT_ATOMS: atom_id res chain seq x y z
N MET A 1 18.87 -6.27 -18.23
CA MET A 1 18.10 -6.90 -17.13
C MET A 1 18.83 -6.66 -15.82
N PRO A 2 18.16 -6.20 -14.74
CA PRO A 2 18.74 -6.20 -13.40
C PRO A 2 18.69 -7.60 -12.79
N ALA A 3 19.76 -8.04 -12.13
CA ALA A 3 19.81 -9.33 -11.46
C ALA A 3 18.92 -9.33 -10.20
N ARG A 4 17.95 -10.26 -10.13
CA ARG A 4 17.12 -10.46 -8.94
C ARG A 4 17.89 -11.29 -7.91
N PHE A 5 18.46 -10.64 -6.89
CA PHE A 5 18.97 -11.35 -5.72
C PHE A 5 17.83 -12.15 -5.04
N PRO A 6 17.97 -13.48 -4.88
CA PRO A 6 16.91 -14.29 -4.28
C PRO A 6 16.91 -14.12 -2.75
N LEU A 7 15.93 -13.38 -2.23
CA LEU A 7 15.65 -13.37 -0.79
C LEU A 7 15.33 -14.79 -0.28
N PRO A 8 15.88 -15.21 0.87
CA PRO A 8 15.71 -16.55 1.41
C PRO A 8 14.23 -16.85 1.72
N GLU A 9 13.80 -18.09 1.50
CA GLU A 9 12.37 -18.44 1.48
C GLU A 9 11.60 -18.09 2.76
N ARG A 10 12.28 -18.18 3.92
CA ARG A 10 11.71 -17.84 5.24
C ARG A 10 11.22 -16.38 5.33
N TRP A 11 11.67 -15.50 4.43
CA TRP A 11 11.35 -14.07 4.39
C TRP A 11 10.37 -13.71 3.24
N ARG A 12 9.84 -14.68 2.49
CA ARG A 12 8.89 -14.40 1.40
C ARG A 12 7.46 -14.22 1.96
N PRO A 13 6.86 -13.01 1.90
CA PRO A 13 5.51 -12.78 2.38
C PRO A 13 4.47 -13.62 1.60
N LYS A 14 3.81 -14.54 2.30
CA LYS A 14 2.85 -15.50 1.72
C LYS A 14 1.48 -14.87 1.38
N SER A 15 1.06 -13.83 2.09
CA SER A 15 -0.21 -13.13 1.86
C SER A 15 -0.04 -11.83 1.05
N ILE A 16 -1.10 -11.41 0.37
CA ILE A 16 -1.15 -10.13 -0.37
C ILE A 16 -0.88 -8.95 0.58
N ARG A 17 -1.55 -8.94 1.73
CA ARG A 17 -1.33 -7.96 2.82
C ARG A 17 0.15 -7.84 3.21
N ALA A 18 0.84 -8.96 3.40
CA ALA A 18 2.26 -8.94 3.76
C ALA A 18 3.15 -8.44 2.61
N LYS A 19 2.85 -8.78 1.34
CA LYS A 19 3.57 -8.25 0.17
C LYS A 19 3.45 -6.72 0.06
N VAL A 20 2.23 -6.19 0.18
CA VAL A 20 1.97 -4.74 0.12
C VAL A 20 2.65 -4.02 1.29
N VAL A 21 2.53 -4.53 2.52
CA VAL A 21 3.21 -3.95 3.69
C VAL A 21 4.74 -3.94 3.52
N THR A 22 5.37 -5.06 3.12
CA THR A 22 6.82 -5.11 2.93
C THR A 22 7.30 -4.13 1.86
N LEU A 23 6.56 -3.97 0.75
CA LEU A 23 6.88 -3.00 -0.31
C LEU A 23 6.85 -1.55 0.21
N LEU A 24 5.86 -1.21 1.04
CA LEU A 24 5.65 0.14 1.56
C LEU A 24 6.55 0.48 2.77
N THR A 25 6.97 -0.52 3.55
CA THR A 25 7.79 -0.29 4.75
C THR A 25 9.20 0.19 4.41
N VAL A 26 9.81 -0.31 3.31
CA VAL A 26 11.20 0.03 2.97
C VAL A 26 11.38 1.52 2.63
N PRO A 27 10.60 2.15 1.72
CA PRO A 27 10.70 3.59 1.47
C PRO A 27 10.44 4.44 2.72
N VAL A 28 9.48 4.05 3.57
CA VAL A 28 9.16 4.75 4.83
C VAL A 28 10.34 4.70 5.80
N LEU A 29 10.99 3.55 5.97
CA LEU A 29 12.17 3.42 6.82
C LEU A 29 13.35 4.23 6.29
N SER A 30 13.60 4.22 4.97
CA SER A 30 14.65 5.06 4.36
C SER A 30 14.38 6.56 4.55
N LEU A 31 13.14 7.01 4.36
CA LEU A 31 12.74 8.39 4.54
C LEU A 31 12.86 8.83 6.02
N MET A 32 12.45 7.97 6.95
CA MET A 32 12.52 8.23 8.40
C MET A 32 13.97 8.20 8.92
N ALA A 33 14.84 7.34 8.37
CA ALA A 33 16.27 7.36 8.66
C ALA A 33 16.96 8.64 8.14
N LEU A 34 16.63 9.07 6.91
CA LEU A 34 17.14 10.32 6.34
C LEU A 34 16.66 11.54 7.13
N TRP A 35 15.38 11.57 7.53
CA TRP A 35 14.85 12.62 8.40
C TRP A 35 15.50 12.60 9.79
N GLY A 36 15.71 11.42 10.39
CA GLY A 36 16.41 11.28 11.66
C GLY A 36 17.84 11.81 11.60
N HIS A 37 18.56 11.55 10.50
CA HIS A 37 19.89 12.14 10.28
C HIS A 37 19.82 13.68 10.15
N ALA A 38 18.86 14.23 9.40
CA ALA A 38 18.66 15.68 9.28
C ALA A 38 18.28 16.35 10.62
N ALA A 39 17.46 15.67 11.43
CA ALA A 39 17.07 16.14 12.76
C ALA A 39 18.26 16.13 13.75
N VAL A 40 19.05 15.06 13.79
CA VAL A 40 20.24 14.93 14.66
C VAL A 40 21.35 15.91 14.25
N THR A 41 21.59 16.11 12.96
CA THR A 41 22.55 17.11 12.47
C THR A 41 22.11 18.54 12.77
N THR A 42 20.81 18.84 12.69
CA THR A 42 20.26 20.16 13.09
C THR A 42 20.33 20.36 14.61
N ALA A 43 19.98 19.36 15.41
CA ALA A 43 20.03 19.42 16.87
C ALA A 43 21.47 19.61 17.39
N SER A 44 22.45 18.94 16.79
CA SER A 44 23.86 19.07 17.15
C SER A 44 24.49 20.39 16.68
N GLN A 45 23.95 21.07 15.67
CA GLN A 45 24.29 22.46 15.37
C GLN A 45 23.83 23.39 16.51
N VAL A 46 22.59 23.23 16.99
CA VAL A 46 22.05 24.04 18.11
C VAL A 46 22.87 23.82 19.39
N SER A 47 23.12 22.57 19.80
CA SER A 47 23.92 22.31 21.01
C SER A 47 25.35 22.83 20.91
N SER A 48 25.99 22.71 19.73
CA SER A 48 27.33 23.28 19.52
C SER A 48 27.35 24.81 19.62
N THR A 49 26.23 25.49 19.32
CA THR A 49 26.15 26.96 19.43
C THR A 49 26.10 27.41 20.89
N GLU A 50 25.40 26.69 21.76
CA GLU A 50 25.36 27.02 23.19
C GLU A 50 26.67 26.64 23.90
N GLN A 51 27.30 25.52 23.52
CA GLN A 51 28.65 25.17 23.98
C GLN A 51 29.68 26.24 23.58
N LEU A 52 29.59 26.80 22.37
CA LEU A 52 30.43 27.93 21.92
C LEU A 52 30.21 29.20 22.76
N ARG A 53 28.96 29.51 23.15
CA ARG A 53 28.65 30.63 24.05
C ARG A 53 29.21 30.43 25.45
N GLN A 54 29.15 29.21 25.98
CA GLN A 54 29.80 28.85 27.25
C GLN A 54 31.33 29.00 27.15
N ILE A 55 31.98 28.49 26.10
CA ILE A 55 33.43 28.64 25.87
C ILE A 55 33.81 30.12 25.71
N ASN A 56 33.00 30.92 25.01
CA ASN A 56 33.26 32.35 24.84
C ASN A 56 33.20 33.12 26.17
N SER A 57 32.12 32.93 26.93
CA SER A 57 31.89 33.63 28.20
C SER A 57 32.82 33.16 29.33
N ALA A 58 33.13 31.86 29.40
CA ALA A 58 33.92 31.27 30.46
C ALA A 58 35.42 31.12 30.14
N LEU A 59 35.87 31.24 28.89
CA LEU A 59 37.29 31.13 28.56
C LEU A 59 37.81 32.27 27.68
N VAL A 60 37.19 32.57 26.53
CA VAL A 60 37.73 33.57 25.60
C VAL A 60 37.72 34.98 26.19
N LYS A 61 36.61 35.41 26.80
CA LYS A 61 36.51 36.72 27.45
C LYS A 61 37.45 36.85 28.66
N PRO A 62 37.47 35.94 29.66
CA PRO A 62 38.42 36.02 30.77
C PRO A 62 39.89 36.03 30.34
N VAL A 63 40.25 35.34 29.27
CA VAL A 63 41.62 35.39 28.71
C VAL A 63 41.92 36.76 28.07
N ALA A 64 40.98 37.36 27.34
CA ALA A 64 41.15 38.70 26.74
C ALA A 64 41.23 39.81 27.80
N ASP A 65 40.42 39.74 28.85
CA ASP A 65 40.46 40.69 29.97
C ASP A 65 41.69 40.50 30.85
N PHE A 66 42.17 39.25 31.04
CA PHE A 66 43.46 38.97 31.66
C PHE A 66 44.62 39.58 30.85
N THR A 67 44.68 39.36 29.54
CA THR A 67 45.69 40.00 28.66
C THR A 67 45.69 41.51 28.83
N THR A 68 44.51 42.14 28.86
CA THR A 68 44.36 43.59 29.00
C THR A 68 44.80 44.11 30.37
N ALA A 69 44.49 43.39 31.46
CA ALA A 69 44.96 43.78 32.79
C ALA A 69 46.47 43.60 32.98
N VAL A 70 47.05 42.53 32.42
CA VAL A 70 48.50 42.25 32.41
C VAL A 70 49.27 43.31 31.62
N GLN A 71 48.71 43.76 30.49
CA GLN A 71 49.23 44.85 29.66
C GLN A 71 49.33 46.17 30.44
N ASP A 72 48.24 46.54 31.13
CA ASP A 72 48.18 47.73 31.98
C ASP A 72 49.12 47.65 33.19
N GLU A 73 49.18 46.49 33.86
CA GLU A 73 50.08 46.30 35.01
C GLU A 73 51.54 46.38 34.59
N ARG A 74 51.92 45.81 33.42
CA ARG A 74 53.27 45.96 32.85
C ARG A 74 53.64 47.42 32.64
N ALA A 75 52.76 48.20 32.00
CA ALA A 75 53.02 49.61 31.74
C ALA A 75 53.16 50.42 33.04
N ALA A 76 52.27 50.21 34.00
CA ALA A 76 52.33 50.88 35.31
C ALA A 76 53.55 50.45 36.14
N ALA A 77 53.93 49.16 36.12
CA ALA A 77 55.09 48.63 36.82
C ALA A 77 56.40 49.23 36.31
N LEU A 78 56.55 49.38 34.98
CA LEU A 78 57.75 49.93 34.37
C LEU A 78 57.82 51.46 34.55
N LYS A 79 56.69 52.18 34.44
CA LYS A 79 56.59 53.61 34.79
C LYS A 79 56.97 53.85 36.27
N TYR A 80 56.45 53.05 37.21
CA TYR A 80 56.81 53.12 38.65
C TYR A 80 58.27 52.75 38.93
N ARG A 81 58.85 51.78 38.21
CA ARG A 81 60.27 51.40 38.37
C ARG A 81 61.24 52.39 37.74
N ALA A 82 60.81 53.13 36.72
CA ALA A 82 61.57 54.21 36.10
C ALA A 82 61.63 55.48 36.99
N ALA A 83 60.51 55.85 37.62
CA ALA A 83 60.42 56.94 38.58
C ALA A 83 59.53 56.56 39.78
N PRO A 84 60.11 56.00 40.87
CA PRO A 84 59.37 55.65 42.06
C PRO A 84 58.80 56.90 42.77
N GLY A 85 57.48 56.94 42.94
CA GLY A 85 56.81 58.03 43.65
C GLY A 85 55.33 57.73 43.94
N PRO A 86 54.65 58.52 44.81
CA PRO A 86 53.31 58.17 45.32
C PRO A 86 52.24 57.98 44.24
N SER A 87 52.21 58.84 43.21
CA SER A 87 51.23 58.73 42.12
C SER A 87 51.48 57.50 41.24
N ALA A 88 52.74 57.25 40.84
CA ALA A 88 53.10 56.06 40.08
C ALA A 88 52.86 54.77 40.88
N ARG A 89 53.08 54.79 42.20
CA ARG A 89 52.77 53.68 43.10
C ARG A 89 51.27 53.39 43.15
N ARG A 90 50.42 54.41 43.31
CA ARG A 90 48.95 54.28 43.28
C ARG A 90 48.47 53.70 41.94
N ALA A 91 49.02 54.17 40.82
CA ALA A 91 48.70 53.65 39.49
C ALA A 91 49.08 52.17 39.34
N PHE A 92 50.26 51.77 39.82
CA PHE A 92 50.70 50.38 39.82
C PHE A 92 49.85 49.47 40.73
N ASP A 93 49.57 49.88 41.97
CA ASP A 93 48.73 49.09 42.89
C ASP A 93 47.27 48.96 42.37
N ALA A 94 46.75 50.00 41.69
CA ALA A 94 45.44 49.95 41.02
C ALA A 94 45.43 49.04 39.79
N ALA A 95 46.48 49.03 38.96
CA ALA A 95 46.62 48.12 37.84
C ALA A 95 46.76 46.67 38.31
N ARG A 96 47.63 46.41 39.30
CA ARG A 96 47.74 45.13 40.02
C ARG A 96 46.39 44.62 40.50
N SER A 97 45.59 45.47 41.14
CA SER A 97 44.27 45.10 41.65
C SER A 97 43.28 44.71 40.55
N ARG A 98 43.46 45.23 39.32
CA ARG A 98 42.69 44.79 38.14
C ARG A 98 43.18 43.43 37.64
N THR A 99 44.49 43.18 37.58
CA THR A 99 45.05 41.88 37.23
C THR A 99 44.66 40.79 38.22
N ASP A 100 44.72 41.05 39.52
CA ASP A 100 44.38 40.07 40.56
C ASP A 100 42.88 39.66 40.47
N ARG A 101 42.00 40.59 40.08
CA ARG A 101 40.60 40.27 39.71
C ARG A 101 40.51 39.47 38.41
N ALA A 102 41.23 39.85 37.36
CA ALA A 102 41.21 39.14 36.07
C ALA A 102 41.75 37.70 36.18
N VAL A 103 42.80 37.47 36.98
CA VAL A 103 43.32 36.13 37.31
C VAL A 103 42.27 35.30 38.05
N THR A 104 41.50 35.92 38.95
CA THR A 104 40.42 35.25 39.68
C THR A 104 39.27 34.87 38.75
N ALA A 105 38.86 35.78 37.85
CA ALA A 105 37.84 35.52 36.82
C ALA A 105 38.29 34.42 35.86
N LEU A 106 39.53 34.46 35.37
CA LEU A 106 40.15 33.43 34.53
C LEU A 106 40.14 32.05 35.22
N ARG A 107 40.52 31.98 36.50
CA ARG A 107 40.46 30.74 37.30
C ARG A 107 39.05 30.25 37.58
N ALA A 108 38.05 31.12 37.66
CA ALA A 108 36.64 30.71 37.75
C ALA A 108 36.17 30.12 36.41
N GLY A 109 36.38 30.85 35.32
CA GLY A 109 35.96 30.48 33.97
C GLY A 109 36.56 29.16 33.46
N ILE A 110 37.86 28.93 33.70
CA ILE A 110 38.52 27.65 33.37
C ILE A 110 37.87 26.48 34.12
N ARG A 111 37.51 26.65 35.41
CA ARG A 111 36.85 25.60 36.21
C ARG A 111 35.40 25.33 35.78
N SER A 112 34.69 26.33 35.26
CA SER A 112 33.35 26.13 34.67
C SER A 112 33.37 25.56 33.23
N SER A 113 34.56 25.44 32.62
CA SER A 113 34.73 24.93 31.25
C SER A 113 35.42 23.56 31.19
N SER A 114 35.99 23.07 32.29
CA SER A 114 37.05 22.04 32.26
C SER A 114 36.64 20.66 31.76
N THR A 115 35.34 20.35 31.67
CA THR A 115 34.83 19.00 31.35
C THR A 115 35.17 18.55 29.92
N ASP A 116 35.09 19.45 28.94
CA ASP A 116 35.16 19.10 27.51
C ASP A 116 36.43 19.60 26.77
N LEU A 117 37.34 20.34 27.44
CA LEU A 117 38.41 21.09 26.76
C LEU A 117 39.35 20.20 25.93
N ALA A 118 39.59 18.96 26.35
CA ALA A 118 40.43 18.00 25.63
C ALA A 118 39.77 17.44 24.35
N ALA A 119 38.45 17.53 24.22
CA ALA A 119 37.72 17.15 23.01
C ALA A 119 37.73 18.24 21.93
N LEU A 120 38.12 19.47 22.29
CA LEU A 120 38.24 20.61 21.37
C LEU A 120 39.62 20.67 20.70
N ASP A 121 40.69 20.64 21.50
CA ASP A 121 42.08 20.56 21.03
C ASP A 121 42.93 19.84 22.09
N ALA A 122 43.72 18.85 21.67
CA ALA A 122 44.50 18.01 22.57
C ALA A 122 45.60 18.78 23.33
N GLN A 123 46.03 19.95 22.85
CA GLN A 123 47.04 20.79 23.50
C GLN A 123 46.44 21.90 24.38
N LEU A 124 45.13 22.13 24.30
CA LEU A 124 44.45 23.20 25.04
C LEU A 124 44.59 23.07 26.57
N PRO A 125 44.50 21.87 27.19
CA PRO A 125 44.76 21.70 28.62
C PRO A 125 46.18 22.13 29.05
N ASP A 126 47.20 21.81 28.26
CA ASP A 126 48.59 22.19 28.54
C ASP A 126 48.82 23.70 28.38
N ARG A 127 48.24 24.29 27.33
CA ARG A 127 48.28 25.74 27.08
C ARG A 127 47.63 26.51 28.23
N ILE A 128 46.48 26.04 28.72
CA ILE A 128 45.77 26.60 29.88
C ILE A 128 46.57 26.40 31.17
N SER A 129 47.17 25.23 31.37
CA SER A 129 48.02 24.96 32.55
C SER A 129 49.26 25.86 32.58
N ALA A 130 49.89 26.09 31.42
CA ALA A 130 51.01 27.03 31.28
C ALA A 130 50.58 28.49 31.50
N LEU A 131 49.39 28.88 31.05
CA LEU A 131 48.79 30.19 31.34
C LEU A 131 48.54 30.37 32.84
N LEU A 132 47.92 29.39 33.51
CA LEU A 132 47.68 29.42 34.96
C LEU A 132 48.98 29.48 35.77
N LYS A 133 50.02 28.75 35.35
CA LYS A 133 51.36 28.80 35.95
C LYS A 133 52.00 30.18 35.78
N SER A 134 51.87 30.80 34.60
CA SER A 134 52.40 32.14 34.33
C SER A 134 51.64 33.22 35.11
N ALA A 135 50.30 33.16 35.15
CA ALA A 135 49.47 34.02 35.99
C ALA A 135 49.79 33.87 37.48
N GLY A 136 50.10 32.64 37.94
CA GLY A 136 50.56 32.36 39.30
C GLY A 136 51.94 32.93 39.64
N SER A 137 52.78 33.23 38.63
CA SER A 137 54.13 33.80 38.83
C SER A 137 54.16 35.34 38.82
N LEU A 138 53.10 36.01 38.35
CA LEU A 138 53.00 37.48 38.35
C LEU A 138 53.28 38.12 39.72
N PRO A 139 52.81 37.58 40.88
CA PRO A 139 53.16 38.12 42.19
C PRO A 139 54.67 38.21 42.48
N ALA A 140 55.49 37.33 41.91
CA ALA A 140 56.94 37.39 42.05
C ALA A 140 57.56 38.50 41.17
N GLN A 141 57.01 38.74 39.97
CA GLN A 141 57.46 39.82 39.07
C GLN A 141 57.28 41.22 39.68
N ARG A 142 56.30 41.38 40.57
CA ARG A 142 56.04 42.62 41.33
C ARG A 142 57.15 42.97 42.34
N GLY A 143 58.05 42.04 42.65
CA GLY A 143 59.18 42.26 43.56
C GLY A 143 60.21 43.27 43.04
N THR A 144 60.88 43.97 43.95
CA THR A 144 61.87 45.03 43.61
C THR A 144 63.19 44.50 43.03
N ARG A 145 63.54 43.23 43.27
CA ARG A 145 64.86 42.65 42.92
C ARG A 145 65.12 42.43 41.43
N HIS A 146 64.08 42.33 40.59
CA HIS A 146 64.25 42.15 39.14
C HIS A 146 64.67 43.45 38.44
N ASP A 147 65.40 43.35 37.31
CA ASP A 147 65.57 44.49 36.40
C ASP A 147 64.30 44.73 35.54
N SER A 148 64.16 45.95 35.03
CA SER A 148 63.10 46.39 34.12
C SER A 148 62.95 45.49 32.88
N ALA A 149 64.05 45.00 32.29
CA ALA A 149 63.99 44.08 31.14
C ALA A 149 63.41 42.71 31.53
N ALA A 150 63.77 42.19 32.71
CA ALA A 150 63.22 40.95 33.24
C ALA A 150 61.73 41.09 33.54
N VAL A 151 61.30 42.22 34.13
CA VAL A 151 59.89 42.52 34.41
C VAL A 151 59.07 42.63 33.12
N PHE A 152 59.58 43.34 32.10
CA PHE A 152 58.94 43.45 30.78
C PHE A 152 58.73 42.06 30.14
N SER A 153 59.76 41.21 30.16
CA SER A 153 59.72 39.83 29.65
C SER A 153 58.78 38.92 30.46
N GLY A 154 58.75 39.07 31.78
CA GLY A 154 57.86 38.30 32.67
C GLY A 154 56.38 38.55 32.40
N TYR A 155 55.97 39.81 32.24
CA TYR A 155 54.61 40.15 31.82
C TYR A 155 54.33 39.76 30.35
N GLY A 156 55.30 39.95 29.44
CA GLY A 156 55.17 39.50 28.04
C GLY A 156 54.88 37.99 27.93
N THR A 157 55.63 37.18 28.67
CA THR A 157 55.42 35.73 28.76
C THR A 157 53.98 35.37 29.16
N ALA A 158 53.36 36.13 30.07
CA ALA A 158 51.97 35.90 30.48
C ALA A 158 50.97 36.23 29.36
N VAL A 159 51.23 37.28 28.57
CA VAL A 159 50.44 37.60 27.37
C VAL A 159 50.62 36.53 26.29
N ASP A 160 51.84 36.05 26.06
CA ASP A 160 52.11 34.98 25.09
C ASP A 160 51.38 33.67 25.42
N ARG A 161 51.30 33.30 26.71
CA ARG A 161 50.50 32.13 27.13
C ARG A 161 49.00 32.35 26.93
N ALA A 162 48.50 33.58 27.12
CA ALA A 162 47.11 33.92 26.85
C ALA A 162 46.79 33.83 25.33
N PHE A 163 47.70 34.31 24.48
CA PHE A 163 47.59 34.13 23.03
C PHE A 163 47.75 32.67 22.57
N ALA A 164 48.55 31.85 23.25
CA ALA A 164 48.66 30.42 22.95
C ALA A 164 47.36 29.65 23.21
N VAL A 165 46.65 29.98 24.30
CA VAL A 165 45.29 29.47 24.59
C VAL A 165 44.29 29.89 23.51
N ARG A 166 44.26 31.18 23.15
CA ARG A 166 43.39 31.69 22.07
C ARG A 166 43.72 31.10 20.70
N ALA A 167 44.99 30.81 20.42
CA ALA A 167 45.41 30.11 19.20
C ALA A 167 44.95 28.64 19.18
N GLY A 168 44.81 28.00 20.35
CA GLY A 168 44.24 26.64 20.45
C GLY A 168 42.74 26.67 20.17
N LEU A 169 42.03 27.59 20.81
CA LEU A 169 40.60 27.81 20.58
C LEU A 169 40.27 28.20 19.13
N ALA A 170 41.13 28.99 18.47
CA ALA A 170 40.99 29.32 17.05
C ALA A 170 41.25 28.12 16.12
N ALA A 171 42.07 27.15 16.55
CA ALA A 171 42.38 25.94 15.78
C ALA A 171 41.34 24.82 15.98
N ALA A 172 40.72 24.77 17.16
CA ALA A 172 39.60 23.88 17.49
C ALA A 172 38.27 24.27 16.80
N ASP A 173 38.22 25.45 16.18
CA ASP A 173 36.98 25.99 15.63
C ASP A 173 36.70 25.51 14.19
N ARG A 174 35.44 25.56 13.76
CA ARG A 174 35.04 25.21 12.38
C ARG A 174 35.73 26.14 11.37
N PRO A 175 36.14 25.67 10.17
CA PRO A 175 37.04 26.42 9.29
C PRO A 175 36.60 27.86 8.93
N ASP A 176 35.30 28.09 8.82
CA ASP A 176 34.63 29.36 8.51
C ASP A 176 34.64 30.38 9.68
N ARG A 177 34.86 29.91 10.90
CA ARG A 177 34.96 30.71 12.12
C ARG A 177 36.38 30.75 12.68
N ALA A 178 37.16 29.68 12.50
CA ALA A 178 38.60 29.62 12.76
C ALA A 178 39.36 30.77 12.08
N SER A 179 39.01 31.11 10.83
CA SER A 179 39.54 32.27 10.12
C SER A 179 39.29 33.58 10.89
N HIS A 180 38.04 33.90 11.22
CA HIS A 180 37.67 35.11 11.98
C HIS A 180 38.32 35.15 13.37
N THR A 181 38.28 34.05 14.12
CA THR A 181 38.87 33.94 15.46
C THR A 181 40.39 34.13 15.41
N ARG A 182 41.06 33.69 14.33
CA ARG A 182 42.48 33.96 14.05
C ARG A 182 42.72 35.42 13.69
N THR A 183 41.91 36.03 12.82
CA THR A 183 42.02 37.46 12.48
C THR A 183 41.91 38.35 13.72
N VAL A 184 40.97 38.05 14.62
CA VAL A 184 40.82 38.76 15.91
C VAL A 184 42.02 38.53 16.84
N LEU A 185 42.69 37.37 16.77
CA LEU A 185 43.95 37.12 17.50
C LEU A 185 45.14 37.91 16.92
N GLU A 186 45.25 38.06 15.60
CA GLU A 186 46.30 38.91 14.99
C GLU A 186 46.08 40.39 15.33
N LEU A 187 44.83 40.86 15.39
CA LEU A 187 44.51 42.22 15.88
C LEU A 187 44.78 42.39 17.38
N ALA A 188 44.56 41.35 18.20
CA ALA A 188 44.97 41.36 19.60
C ALA A 188 46.50 41.46 19.78
N ARG A 189 47.27 40.82 18.88
CA ARG A 189 48.74 40.96 18.82
C ARG A 189 49.18 42.35 18.36
N ALA A 190 48.46 42.97 17.41
CA ALA A 190 48.71 44.37 17.04
C ALA A 190 48.50 45.32 18.24
N ARG A 191 47.46 45.07 19.05
CA ARG A 191 47.18 45.81 20.29
C ARG A 191 48.21 45.53 21.39
N GLU A 192 48.76 44.32 21.48
CA GLU A 192 49.89 43.99 22.37
C GLU A 192 51.16 44.76 21.98
N ALA A 193 51.48 44.83 20.68
CA ALA A 193 52.62 45.63 20.22
C ALA A 193 52.46 47.12 20.61
N LEU A 194 51.24 47.67 20.50
CA LEU A 194 50.97 49.03 21.00
C LEU A 194 51.08 49.17 22.53
N SER A 195 50.64 48.17 23.30
CA SER A 195 50.84 48.16 24.76
C SER A 195 52.34 48.12 25.12
N ARG A 196 53.16 47.38 24.36
CA ARG A 196 54.61 47.34 24.55
C ARG A 196 55.27 48.68 24.22
N GLN A 197 54.79 49.42 23.22
CA GLN A 197 55.22 50.79 22.95
C GLN A 197 55.00 51.72 24.15
N ASP A 198 53.78 51.78 24.73
CA ASP A 198 53.52 52.63 25.92
C ASP A 198 54.37 52.21 27.13
N ALA A 199 54.46 50.90 27.38
CA ALA A 199 55.23 50.36 28.49
C ALA A 199 56.73 50.69 28.39
N VAL A 200 57.27 50.83 27.18
CA VAL A 200 58.68 51.15 26.91
C VAL A 200 58.93 52.66 26.84
N LEU A 201 58.14 53.40 26.06
CA LEU A 201 58.31 54.85 25.89
C LEU A 201 57.93 55.61 27.16
N GLY A 202 56.81 55.26 27.81
CA GLY A 202 56.40 55.91 29.05
C GLY A 202 57.38 55.64 30.22
N ALA A 203 58.05 54.49 30.24
CA ALA A 203 59.14 54.23 31.19
C ALA A 203 60.43 54.99 30.83
N ALA A 204 60.72 55.20 29.53
CA ALA A 204 61.82 56.05 29.10
C ALA A 204 61.59 57.53 29.41
N GLN A 205 60.35 58.03 29.21
CA GLN A 205 59.91 59.37 29.60
C GLN A 205 60.00 59.59 31.11
N ALA A 206 59.48 58.65 31.92
CA ALA A 206 59.60 58.71 33.38
C ALA A 206 61.06 58.74 33.86
N ARG A 207 62.00 58.11 33.12
CA ARG A 207 63.44 58.14 33.42
C ARG A 207 64.20 59.30 32.76
N GLY A 208 63.56 60.10 31.90
CA GLY A 208 64.20 61.12 31.08
C GLY A 208 65.18 60.61 30.01
N LYS A 209 65.27 59.30 29.74
CA LYS A 209 66.14 58.74 28.69
C LYS A 209 65.72 57.34 28.20
N MET A 210 66.00 57.06 26.92
CA MET A 210 65.74 55.77 26.27
C MET A 210 67.07 55.05 25.93
N SER A 211 67.16 53.75 26.24
CA SER A 211 68.31 52.92 25.85
C SER A 211 68.19 52.39 24.41
N ALA A 212 69.33 51.99 23.83
CA ALA A 212 69.39 51.36 22.50
C ALA A 212 68.64 50.02 22.42
N ALA A 213 68.40 49.35 23.57
CA ALA A 213 67.54 48.18 23.63
C ALA A 213 66.04 48.57 23.58
N GLN A 214 65.63 49.54 24.41
CA GLN A 214 64.26 50.07 24.42
C GLN A 214 63.86 50.66 23.07
N TYR A 215 64.73 51.43 22.42
CA TYR A 215 64.43 52.01 21.12
C TYR A 215 64.24 50.94 20.04
N ARG A 216 65.11 49.92 19.98
CA ARG A 216 64.94 48.79 19.05
C ARG A 216 63.65 47.98 19.31
N VAL A 217 63.23 47.85 20.57
CA VAL A 217 61.93 47.27 20.92
C VAL A 217 60.79 48.14 20.39
N PHE A 218 60.82 49.45 20.65
CA PHE A 218 59.78 50.39 20.20
C PHE A 218 59.61 50.40 18.68
N ILE A 219 60.70 50.54 17.91
CA ILE A 219 60.60 50.60 16.44
C ILE A 219 60.07 49.28 15.84
N GLY A 220 60.46 48.13 16.42
CA GLY A 220 59.95 46.82 16.03
C GLY A 220 58.46 46.66 16.34
N ASP A 221 58.02 47.17 17.48
CA ASP A 221 56.62 47.11 17.90
C ASP A 221 55.72 48.08 17.12
N VAL A 222 56.24 49.23 16.64
CA VAL A 222 55.51 50.09 15.69
C VAL A 222 55.34 49.37 14.34
N ALA A 223 56.41 48.78 13.80
CA ALA A 223 56.35 48.03 12.55
C ALA A 223 55.41 46.81 12.65
N GLN A 224 55.46 46.05 13.76
CA GLN A 224 54.56 44.93 14.02
C GLN A 224 53.11 45.37 14.15
N GLN A 225 52.82 46.45 14.90
CA GLN A 225 51.47 46.97 15.05
C GLN A 225 50.88 47.41 13.70
N ARG A 226 51.62 48.23 12.93
CA ARG A 226 51.16 48.74 11.63
C ARG A 226 50.97 47.60 10.61
N GLY A 227 51.90 46.64 10.56
CA GLY A 227 51.83 45.47 9.68
C GLY A 227 50.64 44.56 9.97
N LEU A 228 50.45 44.13 11.22
CA LEU A 228 49.33 43.27 11.63
C LEU A 228 47.98 43.98 11.44
N THR A 229 47.89 45.28 11.75
CA THR A 229 46.66 46.06 11.55
C THR A 229 46.29 46.14 10.07
N LYS A 230 47.26 46.43 9.19
CA LYS A 230 47.05 46.52 7.74
C LYS A 230 46.60 45.18 7.13
N ALA A 231 47.13 44.06 7.62
CA ALA A 231 46.78 42.72 7.14
C ALA A 231 45.41 42.24 7.66
N ALA A 232 45.12 42.42 8.95
CA ALA A 232 43.98 41.76 9.60
C ALA A 232 42.67 42.58 9.64
N VAL A 233 42.69 43.90 9.46
CA VAL A 233 41.44 44.70 9.38
C VAL A 233 40.60 44.45 8.12
N PRO A 234 41.18 44.16 6.93
CA PRO A 234 40.42 43.72 5.75
C PRO A 234 39.72 42.36 5.95
N ASP A 235 40.41 41.39 6.54
CA ASP A 235 39.95 40.00 6.71
C ASP A 235 38.91 39.81 7.83
N LEU A 236 38.53 40.89 8.53
CA LEU A 236 37.57 40.83 9.64
C LEU A 236 36.14 41.00 9.12
N ARG A 237 35.17 40.25 9.69
CA ARG A 237 33.73 40.41 9.37
C ARG A 237 33.30 41.87 9.45
N ALA A 238 32.49 42.32 8.49
CA ALA A 238 32.21 43.73 8.20
C ALA A 238 31.87 44.60 9.44
N GLU A 239 31.04 44.10 10.36
CA GLU A 239 30.68 44.79 11.60
C GLU A 239 31.88 45.03 12.53
N GLY A 240 32.76 44.03 12.67
CA GLY A 240 34.02 44.15 13.40
C GLY A 240 35.02 45.06 12.69
N ALA A 241 35.14 44.92 11.37
CA ALA A 241 36.03 45.77 10.56
C ALA A 241 35.62 47.25 10.63
N ALA A 242 34.32 47.56 10.64
CA ALA A 242 33.80 48.91 10.86
C ALA A 242 34.21 49.48 12.24
N ARG A 243 34.06 48.68 13.31
CA ARG A 243 34.50 49.08 14.67
C ARG A 243 36.00 49.35 14.75
N TYR A 244 36.84 48.49 14.16
CA TYR A 244 38.28 48.70 14.12
C TYR A 244 38.67 49.94 13.31
N ARG A 245 38.06 50.16 12.13
CA ARG A 245 38.28 51.36 11.32
C ARG A 245 37.87 52.65 12.05
N ALA A 246 36.75 52.64 12.77
CA ALA A 246 36.30 53.78 13.56
C ALA A 246 37.28 54.16 14.69
N VAL A 247 37.91 53.18 15.33
CA VAL A 247 38.99 53.44 16.32
C VAL A 247 40.24 53.98 15.64
N LEU A 248 40.67 53.36 14.53
CA LEU A 248 41.89 53.75 13.81
C LEU A 248 41.79 55.12 13.11
N ALA A 249 40.57 55.55 12.77
CA ALA A 249 40.27 56.89 12.25
C ALA A 249 39.90 57.91 13.35
N SER A 250 40.02 57.55 14.63
CA SER A 250 39.79 58.49 15.73
C SER A 250 40.90 59.54 15.81
N ARG A 251 40.57 60.69 16.42
CA ARG A 251 41.53 61.77 16.67
C ARG A 251 42.78 61.25 17.40
N SER A 252 42.60 60.59 18.55
CA SER A 252 43.71 60.03 19.33
C SER A 252 44.52 58.98 18.57
N ALA A 253 43.91 58.13 17.73
CA ALA A 253 44.68 57.18 16.93
C ALA A 253 45.53 57.88 15.84
N THR A 254 45.09 59.05 15.38
CA THR A 254 45.81 59.89 14.41
C THR A 254 46.96 60.65 15.08
N GLU A 255 46.70 61.31 16.21
CA GLU A 255 47.72 62.02 17.00
C GLU A 255 48.79 61.05 17.54
N LEU A 256 48.38 59.84 17.96
CA LEU A 256 49.27 58.74 18.28
C LEU A 256 50.15 58.28 17.10
N ALA A 257 49.62 58.24 15.88
CA ALA A 257 50.40 57.87 14.70
C ALA A 257 51.48 58.92 14.40
N THR A 258 51.13 60.22 14.44
CA THR A 258 52.09 61.33 14.36
C THR A 258 53.13 61.26 15.48
N ALA A 259 52.72 60.91 16.70
CA ALA A 259 53.63 60.72 17.83
C ALA A 259 54.59 59.52 17.65
N GLN A 260 54.11 58.40 17.10
CA GLN A 260 54.99 57.27 16.72
C GLN A 260 56.06 57.73 15.72
N ASP A 261 55.66 58.43 14.66
CA ASP A 261 56.58 58.86 13.60
C ASP A 261 57.59 59.90 14.11
N ALA A 262 57.15 60.86 14.94
CA ALA A 262 58.05 61.81 15.60
C ALA A 262 59.12 61.11 16.47
N VAL A 263 58.78 60.00 17.15
CA VAL A 263 59.74 59.20 17.93
C VAL A 263 60.72 58.44 17.03
N LEU A 264 60.27 57.94 15.86
CA LEU A 264 61.13 57.28 14.87
C LEU A 264 62.13 58.26 14.25
N ASP A 265 61.67 59.44 13.83
CA ASP A 265 62.49 60.48 13.18
C ASP A 265 63.44 61.19 14.17
N ALA A 266 63.05 61.27 15.46
CA ALA A 266 63.89 61.85 16.50
C ALA A 266 65.16 61.03 16.77
N GLY A 267 65.08 59.71 16.60
CA GLY A 267 66.13 58.75 16.96
C GLY A 267 66.29 58.56 18.48
N GLN A 268 66.98 57.49 18.90
CA GLN A 268 67.15 57.09 20.30
C GLN A 268 67.54 58.25 21.25
N GLY A 269 68.42 59.15 20.80
CA GLY A 269 68.93 60.27 21.61
C GLY A 269 67.89 61.35 21.94
N ARG A 270 66.83 61.50 21.14
CA ARG A 270 65.77 62.51 21.33
C ARG A 270 64.36 61.92 21.48
N ALA A 271 64.20 60.60 21.34
CA ALA A 271 62.93 59.87 21.42
C ALA A 271 62.06 60.24 22.65
N VAL A 272 62.67 60.56 23.80
CA VAL A 272 61.94 60.96 25.02
C VAL A 272 61.37 62.38 24.95
N SER A 273 62.05 63.31 24.27
CA SER A 273 61.65 64.70 24.10
C SER A 273 60.91 64.97 22.78
N ALA A 274 60.75 63.96 21.93
CA ALA A 274 60.08 64.06 20.63
C ALA A 274 58.56 64.28 20.75
N VAL A 275 57.96 63.81 21.85
CA VAL A 275 56.52 63.88 22.10
C VAL A 275 56.28 64.16 23.59
N PRO A 276 55.40 65.11 23.96
CA PRO A 276 55.02 65.34 25.35
C PRO A 276 54.40 64.08 25.99
N ALA A 277 54.79 63.79 27.23
CA ALA A 277 54.38 62.56 27.92
C ALA A 277 52.87 62.51 28.26
N GLY A 278 52.22 63.67 28.41
CA GLY A 278 50.77 63.76 28.64
C GLY A 278 49.96 63.34 27.42
N ASP A 279 50.31 63.91 26.26
CA ASP A 279 49.64 63.69 24.98
C ASP A 279 49.76 62.22 24.57
N TRP A 280 50.99 61.69 24.52
CA TRP A 280 51.25 60.27 24.25
C TRP A 280 50.43 59.34 25.16
N HIS A 281 50.43 59.59 26.48
CA HIS A 281 49.75 58.72 27.42
C HIS A 281 48.22 58.75 27.25
N THR A 282 47.67 59.92 26.93
CA THR A 282 46.25 60.13 26.67
C THR A 282 45.83 59.38 25.40
N ASP A 283 46.55 59.60 24.30
CA ASP A 283 46.17 59.06 22.99
C ASP A 283 46.41 57.56 22.86
N VAL A 284 47.51 57.04 23.43
CA VAL A 284 47.74 55.60 23.51
C VAL A 284 46.72 54.92 24.44
N GLY A 285 46.30 55.60 25.51
CA GLY A 285 45.27 55.13 26.43
C GLY A 285 43.90 55.00 25.76
N HIS A 286 43.44 56.06 25.09
CA HIS A 286 42.19 56.04 24.33
C HIS A 286 42.22 55.03 23.18
N THR A 287 43.33 54.94 22.45
CA THR A 287 43.47 53.99 21.33
C THR A 287 43.49 52.54 21.81
N LEU A 288 44.24 52.21 22.87
CA LEU A 288 44.25 50.86 23.46
C LEU A 288 42.88 50.46 24.01
N ALA A 289 42.17 51.38 24.67
CA ALA A 289 40.82 51.14 25.18
C ALA A 289 39.81 50.90 24.04
N GLY A 290 39.85 51.72 22.99
CA GLY A 290 39.03 51.58 21.78
C GLY A 290 39.29 50.26 21.06
N LEU A 291 40.56 49.90 20.84
CA LEU A 291 40.93 48.64 20.20
C LEU A 291 40.50 47.43 21.06
N ALA A 292 40.61 47.51 22.39
CA ALA A 292 40.13 46.44 23.29
C ALA A 292 38.59 46.32 23.30
N ALA A 293 37.86 47.43 23.12
CA ALA A 293 36.40 47.39 22.96
C ALA A 293 35.99 46.79 21.60
N ALA A 294 36.66 47.18 20.51
CA ALA A 294 36.47 46.60 19.18
C ALA A 294 36.82 45.09 19.16
N GLU A 295 37.88 44.69 19.88
CA GLU A 295 38.27 43.28 20.04
C GLU A 295 37.18 42.46 20.75
N ARG A 296 36.67 42.93 21.90
CA ARG A 296 35.56 42.27 22.62
C ARG A 296 34.31 42.17 21.74
N ALA A 297 33.96 43.23 21.01
CA ALA A 297 32.82 43.21 20.11
C ALA A 297 33.01 42.23 18.92
N ALA A 298 34.23 42.07 18.41
CA ALA A 298 34.54 41.09 17.36
C ALA A 298 34.57 39.64 17.89
N ILE A 299 34.98 39.43 19.14
CA ILE A 299 34.83 38.16 19.87
C ILE A 299 33.33 37.83 20.01
N ASP A 300 32.51 38.78 20.44
CA ASP A 300 31.07 38.59 20.60
C ASP A 300 30.35 38.34 19.26
N THR A 301 30.69 39.07 18.20
CA THR A 301 30.15 38.80 16.84
C THR A 301 30.49 37.38 16.35
N GLY A 302 31.56 36.76 16.86
CA GLY A 302 31.93 35.37 16.56
C GLY A 302 31.11 34.31 17.31
N ALA A 303 30.49 34.67 18.44
CA ALA A 303 29.67 33.78 19.27
C ALA A 303 28.16 34.04 19.13
N ASP A 304 27.76 35.28 18.85
CA ASP A 304 26.38 35.67 18.51
C ASP A 304 26.11 35.60 17.00
N THR A 305 26.50 34.48 16.38
CA THR A 305 25.82 33.96 15.20
C THR A 305 24.39 33.57 15.59
N LYS A 306 23.51 34.58 15.73
CA LYS A 306 22.15 34.46 16.23
C LYS A 306 21.41 33.33 15.50
N PRO A 307 21.05 32.22 16.17
CA PRO A 307 20.25 31.18 15.55
C PRO A 307 18.93 31.78 15.07
N TYR A 308 18.30 32.58 15.95
CA TYR A 308 16.98 33.18 15.84
C TYR A 308 16.87 34.37 14.85
N SER A 309 17.71 34.40 13.82
CA SER A 309 17.39 35.12 12.59
C SER A 309 16.22 34.41 11.91
N LEU A 310 15.08 35.10 11.71
CA LEU A 310 13.92 34.53 11.02
C LEU A 310 14.26 34.06 9.60
N ALA A 311 15.22 34.70 8.94
CA ALA A 311 15.71 34.30 7.62
C ALA A 311 16.63 33.06 7.63
N THR A 312 17.07 32.58 8.81
CA THR A 312 18.10 31.53 8.92
C THR A 312 17.64 30.33 9.76
N LEU A 313 16.93 30.54 10.88
CA LEU A 313 16.21 29.46 11.57
C LEU A 313 14.95 29.03 10.80
N GLY A 314 14.32 29.98 10.12
CA GLY A 314 13.12 29.78 9.31
C GLY A 314 13.36 29.03 8.00
N SER A 315 14.59 28.60 7.70
CA SER A 315 14.90 27.70 6.59
C SER A 315 15.32 26.31 7.07
N SER A 316 16.26 26.18 8.01
CA SER A 316 16.73 24.87 8.50
C SER A 316 15.74 24.19 9.46
N GLY A 317 15.28 24.90 10.49
CA GLY A 317 14.26 24.40 11.42
C GLY A 317 12.93 24.14 10.70
N LEU A 318 12.56 25.03 9.78
CA LEU A 318 11.39 24.84 8.91
C LEU A 318 11.58 23.65 7.96
N ALA A 319 12.76 23.40 7.39
CA ALA A 319 13.01 22.23 6.56
C ALA A 319 12.95 20.91 7.35
N VAL A 320 13.36 20.87 8.62
CA VAL A 320 13.17 19.68 9.47
C VAL A 320 11.67 19.48 9.80
N ALA A 321 10.92 20.56 10.07
CA ALA A 321 9.49 20.50 10.35
C ALA A 321 8.64 20.13 9.12
N LEU A 322 8.91 20.75 7.96
CA LEU A 322 8.30 20.39 6.67
C LEU A 322 8.75 19.01 6.20
N GLY A 323 9.99 18.60 6.50
CA GLY A 323 10.48 17.25 6.29
C GLY A 323 9.70 16.22 7.12
N LEU A 324 9.44 16.52 8.41
CA LEU A 324 8.61 15.69 9.27
C LEU A 324 7.16 15.63 8.76
N LEU A 325 6.60 16.77 8.37
CA LEU A 325 5.27 16.83 7.76
C LEU A 325 5.21 16.00 6.46
N GLY A 326 6.25 16.07 5.63
CA GLY A 326 6.39 15.24 4.42
C GLY A 326 6.50 13.75 4.74
N VAL A 327 7.25 13.36 5.78
CA VAL A 327 7.30 11.97 6.28
C VAL A 327 5.92 11.51 6.75
N VAL A 328 5.22 12.33 7.53
CA VAL A 328 3.87 12.02 8.06
C VAL A 328 2.84 11.92 6.94
N VAL A 329 2.82 12.86 5.99
CA VAL A 329 1.92 12.84 4.83
C VAL A 329 2.22 11.65 3.93
N SER A 330 3.50 11.35 3.67
CA SER A 330 3.93 10.16 2.91
C SER A 330 3.50 8.86 3.60
N LEU A 331 3.65 8.77 4.93
CA LEU A 331 3.20 7.63 5.73
C LEU A 331 1.67 7.48 5.69
N LEU A 332 0.92 8.55 5.87
CA LEU A 332 -0.55 8.55 5.81
C LEU A 332 -1.07 8.14 4.42
N LEU A 333 -0.47 8.67 3.35
CA LEU A 333 -0.82 8.33 1.97
C LEU A 333 -0.47 6.87 1.66
N SER A 334 0.73 6.42 2.06
CA SER A 334 1.19 5.03 1.96
C SER A 334 0.24 4.06 2.66
N VAL A 335 -0.14 4.35 3.92
CA VAL A 335 -1.10 3.53 4.68
C VAL A 335 -2.50 3.56 4.08
N ARG A 336 -2.94 4.69 3.51
CA ARG A 336 -4.25 4.81 2.85
C ARG A 336 -4.33 3.99 1.56
N ILE A 337 -3.34 4.13 0.67
CA ILE A 337 -3.25 3.36 -0.59
C ILE A 337 -3.05 1.88 -0.28
N GLY A 338 -2.13 1.56 0.65
CA GLY A 338 -1.83 0.19 1.06
C GLY A 338 -2.97 -0.54 1.77
N ARG A 339 -3.91 0.18 2.40
CA ARG A 339 -5.17 -0.39 2.88
C ARG A 339 -6.11 -0.73 1.73
N GLY A 340 -6.48 0.26 0.91
CA GLY A 340 -7.39 0.06 -0.23
C GLY A 340 -6.97 -1.14 -1.08
N LEU A 341 -5.73 -1.12 -1.59
CA LEU A 341 -5.19 -2.21 -2.42
C LEU A 341 -5.23 -3.61 -1.74
N VAL A 342 -5.13 -3.68 -0.40
CA VAL A 342 -5.24 -4.94 0.34
C VAL A 342 -6.69 -5.36 0.52
N ASP A 343 -7.57 -4.41 0.81
CA ASP A 343 -9.00 -4.65 1.02
C ASP A 343 -9.67 -5.03 -0.31
N ASP A 344 -9.37 -4.34 -1.41
CA ASP A 344 -9.86 -4.61 -2.76
C ASP A 344 -9.42 -5.99 -3.28
N LEU A 345 -8.12 -6.32 -3.18
CA LEU A 345 -7.60 -7.63 -3.58
C LEU A 345 -8.09 -8.78 -2.68
N THR A 346 -8.39 -8.49 -1.41
CA THR A 346 -8.98 -9.49 -0.50
C THR A 346 -10.46 -9.69 -0.79
N GLY A 347 -11.19 -8.61 -1.11
CA GLY A 347 -12.59 -8.64 -1.56
C GLY A 347 -12.75 -9.43 -2.85
N LEU A 348 -11.94 -9.14 -3.89
CA LEU A 348 -11.95 -9.88 -5.16
C LEU A 348 -11.62 -11.37 -4.95
N ARG A 349 -10.60 -11.69 -4.13
CA ARG A 349 -10.27 -13.08 -3.77
C ARG A 349 -11.45 -13.79 -3.08
N ASN A 350 -12.06 -13.14 -2.09
CA ASN A 350 -13.14 -13.76 -1.32
C ASN A 350 -14.39 -13.95 -2.19
N SER A 351 -14.75 -12.96 -3.01
CA SER A 351 -15.88 -13.04 -3.96
C SER A 351 -15.68 -14.16 -4.99
N ALA A 352 -14.46 -14.33 -5.52
CA ALA A 352 -14.14 -15.41 -6.44
C ALA A 352 -14.23 -16.80 -5.77
N LEU A 353 -13.80 -16.93 -4.51
CA LEU A 353 -13.91 -18.16 -3.74
C LEU A 353 -15.38 -18.48 -3.37
N GLU A 354 -16.16 -17.50 -2.96
CA GLU A 354 -17.60 -17.63 -2.66
C GLU A 354 -18.40 -18.05 -3.90
N LEU A 355 -18.11 -17.42 -5.04
CA LEU A 355 -18.68 -17.76 -6.34
C LEU A 355 -18.39 -19.21 -6.74
N ALA A 356 -17.12 -19.62 -6.67
CA ALA A 356 -16.68 -20.95 -7.08
C ALA A 356 -17.15 -22.06 -6.14
N ALA A 357 -17.11 -21.84 -4.82
CA ALA A 357 -17.42 -22.86 -3.82
C ALA A 357 -18.91 -22.96 -3.47
N THR A 358 -19.67 -21.86 -3.56
CA THR A 358 -21.05 -21.78 -3.03
C THR A 358 -22.07 -21.42 -4.09
N ARG A 359 -21.95 -20.24 -4.73
CA ARG A 359 -23.02 -19.70 -5.60
C ARG A 359 -23.19 -20.50 -6.89
N LEU A 360 -22.11 -20.72 -7.64
CA LEU A 360 -22.19 -21.42 -8.92
C LEU A 360 -22.71 -22.87 -8.77
N PRO A 361 -22.26 -23.69 -7.80
CA PRO A 361 -22.87 -24.99 -7.53
C PRO A 361 -24.34 -24.94 -7.10
N ALA A 362 -24.77 -23.90 -6.37
CA ALA A 362 -26.17 -23.75 -5.96
C ALA A 362 -27.07 -23.38 -7.15
N ALA A 363 -26.66 -22.42 -7.98
CA ALA A 363 -27.38 -22.04 -9.19
C ALA A 363 -27.50 -23.23 -10.17
N ILE A 364 -26.43 -24.00 -10.38
CA ILE A 364 -26.47 -25.20 -11.23
C ILE A 364 -27.51 -26.21 -10.74
N ARG A 365 -27.63 -26.46 -9.43
CA ARG A 365 -28.66 -27.38 -8.90
C ARG A 365 -30.09 -26.91 -9.20
N ARG A 366 -30.36 -25.60 -9.11
CA ARG A 366 -31.69 -25.03 -9.40
C ARG A 366 -32.10 -25.18 -10.86
N ILE A 367 -31.16 -25.09 -11.81
CA ILE A 367 -31.45 -25.39 -13.23
C ILE A 367 -31.88 -26.87 -13.40
N HIS A 368 -31.27 -27.79 -12.63
CA HIS A 368 -31.61 -29.22 -12.71
C HIS A 368 -32.95 -29.57 -12.02
N SER A 369 -33.44 -28.77 -11.05
CA SER A 369 -34.78 -28.95 -10.47
C SER A 369 -35.91 -28.36 -11.32
N GLY A 370 -35.61 -27.69 -12.43
CA GLY A 370 -36.60 -27.01 -13.27
C GLY A 370 -37.06 -25.66 -12.73
N ASP A 371 -36.35 -25.08 -11.75
CA ASP A 371 -36.59 -23.69 -11.34
C ASP A 371 -36.31 -22.75 -12.51
N ASP A 372 -37.19 -21.76 -12.76
CA ASP A 372 -36.83 -20.63 -13.61
C ASP A 372 -35.75 -19.78 -12.91
N LEU A 373 -34.62 -19.57 -13.59
CA LEU A 373 -33.51 -18.77 -13.09
C LEU A 373 -33.49 -17.39 -13.74
N ASP A 374 -33.86 -16.38 -12.96
CA ASP A 374 -33.50 -15.00 -13.27
C ASP A 374 -31.96 -14.81 -13.23
N LEU A 375 -31.38 -14.82 -14.44
CA LEU A 375 -29.96 -14.63 -14.70
C LEU A 375 -29.46 -13.22 -14.37
N GLU A 376 -30.34 -12.23 -14.24
CA GLU A 376 -29.97 -10.87 -13.81
C GLU A 376 -30.04 -10.73 -12.27
N ALA A 377 -30.85 -11.53 -11.57
CA ALA A 377 -30.83 -11.62 -10.11
C ALA A 377 -29.61 -12.41 -9.58
N GLU A 378 -29.29 -13.56 -10.18
CA GLU A 378 -28.17 -14.43 -9.75
C GLU A 378 -26.79 -13.90 -10.19
N ALA A 379 -26.74 -13.11 -11.27
CA ALA A 379 -25.53 -12.49 -11.80
C ALA A 379 -25.78 -11.06 -12.31
N PRO A 380 -26.05 -10.07 -11.43
CA PRO A 380 -26.40 -8.71 -11.82
C PRO A 380 -25.30 -8.02 -12.63
N LEU A 381 -25.71 -7.20 -13.59
CA LEU A 381 -24.79 -6.32 -14.33
C LEU A 381 -24.24 -5.22 -13.42
N VAL A 382 -22.92 -5.09 -13.35
CA VAL A 382 -22.23 -3.98 -12.68
C VAL A 382 -22.43 -2.72 -13.54
N ARG A 383 -23.46 -1.93 -13.22
CA ARG A 383 -23.86 -0.72 -13.98
C ARG A 383 -23.08 0.55 -13.59
N THR A 384 -22.26 0.49 -12.54
CA THR A 384 -21.36 1.59 -12.14
C THR A 384 -20.10 1.63 -13.01
N PRO A 385 -19.60 2.83 -13.39
CA PRO A 385 -18.36 2.95 -14.14
C PRO A 385 -17.16 2.53 -13.28
N ILE A 386 -16.60 1.38 -13.62
CA ILE A 386 -15.38 0.82 -13.01
C ILE A 386 -14.20 1.74 -13.34
N ARG A 387 -13.41 2.11 -12.33
CA ARG A 387 -12.35 3.14 -12.46
C ARG A 387 -10.92 2.60 -12.40
N ASP A 388 -10.77 1.31 -12.12
CA ASP A 388 -9.50 0.65 -11.81
C ASP A 388 -9.40 -0.74 -12.45
N GLU A 389 -8.19 -1.29 -12.52
CA GLU A 389 -7.92 -2.59 -13.14
C GLU A 389 -8.46 -3.76 -12.30
N ILE A 390 -8.58 -3.59 -10.97
CA ILE A 390 -9.06 -4.64 -10.06
C ILE A 390 -10.57 -4.84 -10.24
N GLY A 391 -11.35 -3.74 -10.29
CA GLY A 391 -12.77 -3.80 -10.62
C GLY A 391 -13.05 -4.38 -12.01
N GLN A 392 -12.16 -4.17 -12.99
CA GLN A 392 -12.30 -4.75 -14.33
C GLN A 392 -12.19 -6.28 -14.29
N VAL A 393 -11.26 -6.84 -13.51
CA VAL A 393 -11.16 -8.30 -13.29
C VAL A 393 -12.41 -8.84 -12.59
N GLY A 394 -12.98 -8.10 -11.64
CA GLY A 394 -14.26 -8.45 -11.00
C GLY A 394 -15.42 -8.55 -12.01
N ALA A 395 -15.61 -7.54 -12.85
CA ALA A 395 -16.67 -7.55 -13.86
C ALA A 395 -16.44 -8.57 -14.99
N ALA A 396 -15.19 -8.86 -15.34
CA ALA A 396 -14.85 -9.96 -16.25
C ALA A 396 -15.28 -11.31 -15.65
N LEU A 397 -15.03 -11.55 -14.35
CA LEU A 397 -15.45 -12.76 -13.65
C LEU A 397 -16.98 -12.92 -13.63
N THR A 398 -17.73 -11.86 -13.31
CA THR A 398 -19.21 -11.87 -13.38
C THR A 398 -19.72 -12.11 -14.81
N THR A 399 -18.99 -11.64 -15.83
CA THR A 399 -19.35 -11.86 -17.23
C THR A 399 -19.13 -13.32 -17.64
N VAL A 400 -18.03 -13.94 -17.20
CA VAL A 400 -17.78 -15.38 -17.38
C VAL A 400 -18.82 -16.23 -16.63
N GLN A 401 -19.18 -15.89 -15.39
CA GLN A 401 -20.27 -16.53 -14.64
C GLN A 401 -21.58 -16.49 -15.43
N ARG A 402 -21.99 -15.32 -15.94
CA ARG A 402 -23.25 -15.17 -16.67
C ARG A 402 -23.25 -15.93 -18.00
N ALA A 403 -22.11 -16.02 -18.67
CA ALA A 403 -21.94 -16.86 -19.87
C ALA A 403 -22.09 -18.36 -19.55
N ALA A 404 -21.46 -18.83 -18.46
CA ALA A 404 -21.57 -20.22 -18.01
C ALA A 404 -23.01 -20.60 -17.62
N LEU A 405 -23.68 -19.77 -16.82
CA LEU A 405 -25.08 -20.01 -16.43
C LEU A 405 -26.03 -20.02 -17.64
N ARG A 406 -25.86 -19.11 -18.60
CA ARG A 406 -26.63 -19.10 -19.87
C ARG A 406 -26.41 -20.37 -20.70
N ALA A 407 -25.19 -20.88 -20.76
CA ALA A 407 -24.89 -22.12 -21.49
C ALA A 407 -25.53 -23.36 -20.84
N VAL A 408 -25.58 -23.43 -19.50
CA VAL A 408 -26.25 -24.53 -18.77
C VAL A 408 -27.77 -24.44 -18.93
N ALA A 409 -28.37 -23.27 -18.72
CA ALA A 409 -29.81 -23.05 -18.87
C ALA A 409 -30.31 -23.36 -20.30
N GLY A 410 -29.56 -22.93 -21.32
CA GLY A 410 -29.87 -23.23 -22.72
C GLY A 410 -29.87 -24.72 -23.06
N ARG A 411 -29.10 -25.56 -22.33
CA ARG A 411 -29.10 -27.02 -22.50
C ARG A 411 -30.32 -27.68 -21.84
N ALA A 412 -30.78 -27.18 -20.70
CA ALA A 412 -31.95 -27.70 -20.01
C ALA A 412 -33.26 -27.47 -20.81
N ALA A 413 -33.41 -26.30 -21.42
CA ALA A 413 -34.59 -25.98 -22.23
C ALA A 413 -34.79 -26.93 -23.43
N VAL A 414 -33.71 -27.46 -24.01
CA VAL A 414 -33.77 -28.43 -25.13
C VAL A 414 -34.37 -29.76 -24.68
N LEU A 415 -34.08 -30.24 -23.47
CA LEU A 415 -34.65 -31.49 -22.93
C LEU A 415 -36.16 -31.34 -22.70
N THR A 416 -36.58 -30.22 -22.12
CA THR A 416 -38.01 -29.90 -21.88
C THR A 416 -38.83 -29.86 -23.18
N GLY A 417 -38.21 -29.40 -24.28
CA GLY A 417 -38.86 -29.36 -25.59
C GLY A 417 -39.19 -30.73 -26.19
N VAL A 418 -38.44 -31.79 -25.84
CA VAL A 418 -38.66 -33.14 -26.36
C VAL A 418 -39.97 -33.74 -25.84
N SER A 419 -40.28 -33.58 -24.55
CA SER A 419 -41.51 -34.08 -23.93
C SER A 419 -42.78 -33.56 -24.62
N GLY A 420 -42.78 -32.29 -25.04
CA GLY A 420 -43.92 -31.67 -25.74
C GLY A 420 -44.23 -32.28 -27.12
N VAL A 421 -43.22 -32.84 -27.79
CA VAL A 421 -43.41 -33.51 -29.09
C VAL A 421 -44.20 -34.82 -28.92
N TYR A 422 -43.92 -35.59 -27.86
CA TYR A 422 -44.64 -36.83 -27.57
C TYR A 422 -46.13 -36.59 -27.25
N VAL A 423 -46.46 -35.55 -26.46
CA VAL A 423 -47.87 -35.14 -26.21
C VAL A 423 -48.59 -34.87 -27.53
N SER A 424 -47.95 -34.10 -28.42
CA SER A 424 -48.53 -33.72 -29.72
C SER A 424 -48.73 -34.91 -30.64
N LEU A 425 -47.78 -35.86 -30.68
CA LEU A 425 -47.87 -37.07 -31.49
C LEU A 425 -48.99 -37.99 -31.00
N ALA A 426 -49.04 -38.23 -29.69
CA ALA A 426 -50.02 -39.13 -29.07
C ALA A 426 -51.46 -38.64 -29.26
N ARG A 427 -51.74 -37.36 -28.97
CA ARG A 427 -53.06 -36.75 -29.20
C ARG A 427 -53.46 -36.77 -30.68
N ARG A 428 -52.51 -36.60 -31.61
CA ARG A 428 -52.80 -36.67 -33.06
C ARG A 428 -53.13 -38.10 -33.51
N SER A 429 -52.48 -39.11 -32.92
CA SER A 429 -52.80 -40.52 -33.17
C SER A 429 -54.21 -40.87 -32.68
N GLN A 430 -54.57 -40.46 -31.46
CA GLN A 430 -55.88 -40.71 -30.86
C GLN A 430 -57.04 -40.16 -31.72
N VAL A 431 -56.89 -38.96 -32.31
CA VAL A 431 -57.90 -38.35 -33.21
C VAL A 431 -58.03 -39.09 -34.55
N LEU A 432 -56.96 -39.67 -35.07
CA LEU A 432 -57.01 -40.49 -36.30
C LEU A 432 -57.69 -41.84 -36.02
N LEU A 433 -57.35 -42.48 -34.90
CA LEU A 433 -57.89 -43.79 -34.50
C LEU A 433 -59.38 -43.74 -34.17
N HIS A 434 -59.86 -42.66 -33.54
CA HIS A 434 -61.28 -42.49 -33.27
C HIS A 434 -62.12 -42.54 -34.57
N ARG A 435 -61.66 -41.86 -35.62
CA ARG A 435 -62.29 -41.88 -36.96
C ARG A 435 -62.16 -43.21 -37.68
N GLN A 436 -61.11 -43.98 -37.40
CA GLN A 436 -60.94 -45.32 -37.94
C GLN A 436 -61.95 -46.29 -37.32
N LEU A 437 -62.17 -46.21 -35.99
CA LEU A 437 -63.21 -46.97 -35.29
C LEU A 437 -64.62 -46.62 -35.81
N GLU A 438 -64.94 -45.34 -35.99
CA GLU A 438 -66.23 -44.90 -36.57
C GLU A 438 -66.50 -45.49 -37.96
N LEU A 439 -65.45 -45.65 -38.79
CA LEU A 439 -65.56 -46.27 -40.10
C LEU A 439 -65.68 -47.80 -40.04
N LEU A 440 -65.03 -48.44 -39.06
CA LEU A 440 -65.07 -49.89 -38.84
C LEU A 440 -66.44 -50.34 -38.33
N ASP A 441 -66.94 -49.68 -37.29
CA ASP A 441 -68.30 -49.83 -36.73
C ASP A 441 -69.38 -49.63 -37.81
N ALA A 442 -69.17 -48.66 -38.71
CA ALA A 442 -70.04 -48.47 -39.87
C ALA A 442 -69.90 -49.55 -40.95
N MET A 443 -68.79 -50.32 -41.02
CA MET A 443 -68.62 -51.47 -41.92
C MET A 443 -69.21 -52.75 -41.31
N GLU A 444 -68.99 -53.00 -40.02
CA GLU A 444 -69.56 -54.13 -39.27
C GLU A 444 -71.08 -54.18 -39.41
N ARG A 445 -71.77 -53.07 -39.12
CA ARG A 445 -73.23 -52.91 -39.26
C ARG A 445 -73.79 -53.07 -40.68
N ARG A 446 -72.95 -53.22 -41.71
CA ARG A 446 -73.35 -53.43 -43.11
C ARG A 446 -72.93 -54.79 -43.66
N THR A 447 -72.33 -55.66 -42.84
CA THR A 447 -71.68 -56.89 -43.28
C THR A 447 -72.39 -58.11 -42.69
N GLU A 448 -73.10 -58.86 -43.54
CA GLU A 448 -73.82 -60.08 -43.14
C GLU A 448 -73.01 -61.37 -43.39
N ASN A 449 -71.85 -61.28 -44.06
CA ASN A 449 -70.99 -62.43 -44.35
C ASN A 449 -70.11 -62.78 -43.14
N PRO A 450 -70.18 -63.99 -42.56
CA PRO A 450 -69.45 -64.34 -41.34
C PRO A 450 -67.92 -64.27 -41.47
N THR A 451 -67.32 -64.52 -42.65
CA THR A 451 -65.86 -64.39 -42.82
C THR A 451 -65.40 -62.94 -42.78
N ASP A 452 -66.19 -62.05 -43.39
CA ASP A 452 -65.86 -60.63 -43.49
C ASP A 452 -66.10 -59.94 -42.15
N LEU A 453 -67.06 -60.43 -41.36
CA LEU A 453 -67.22 -60.11 -39.94
C LEU A 453 -66.01 -60.55 -39.11
N GLU A 454 -65.48 -61.77 -39.29
CA GLU A 454 -64.30 -62.23 -38.55
C GLU A 454 -63.06 -61.35 -38.82
N ASP A 455 -62.82 -60.98 -40.09
CA ASP A 455 -61.74 -60.06 -40.44
C ASP A 455 -62.01 -58.60 -39.99
N LEU A 456 -63.26 -58.18 -39.88
CA LEU A 456 -63.61 -56.90 -39.24
C LEU A 456 -63.36 -56.90 -37.73
N PHE A 457 -63.71 -57.97 -36.99
CA PHE A 457 -63.36 -58.10 -35.57
C PHE A 457 -61.84 -58.06 -35.36
N ARG A 458 -61.07 -58.78 -36.18
CA ARG A 458 -59.60 -58.73 -36.16
C ARG A 458 -59.06 -57.31 -36.40
N LEU A 459 -59.71 -56.52 -37.27
CA LEU A 459 -59.36 -55.12 -37.53
C LEU A 459 -59.76 -54.17 -36.37
N ASP A 460 -60.86 -54.43 -35.65
CA ASP A 460 -61.19 -53.65 -34.45
C ASP A 460 -60.18 -53.92 -33.34
N HIS A 461 -59.87 -55.18 -33.04
CA HIS A 461 -58.85 -55.54 -32.06
C HIS A 461 -57.50 -54.86 -32.35
N LEU A 462 -57.08 -54.80 -33.63
CA LEU A 462 -55.89 -54.04 -34.03
C LEU A 462 -56.03 -52.53 -33.78
N THR A 463 -57.19 -51.94 -34.09
CA THR A 463 -57.44 -50.50 -33.91
C THR A 463 -57.52 -50.12 -32.42
N THR A 464 -58.11 -50.98 -31.58
CA THR A 464 -58.14 -50.86 -30.12
C THR A 464 -56.74 -50.98 -29.50
N ARG A 465 -55.88 -51.91 -29.99
CA ARG A 465 -54.47 -51.96 -29.57
C ARG A 465 -53.68 -50.72 -29.98
N MET A 466 -53.95 -50.14 -31.15
CA MET A 466 -53.36 -48.86 -31.55
C MET A 466 -53.85 -47.69 -30.66
N ARG A 467 -55.11 -47.70 -30.20
CA ARG A 467 -55.63 -46.71 -29.22
C ARG A 467 -54.84 -46.79 -27.91
N ARG A 468 -54.68 -48.01 -27.37
CA ARG A 468 -53.89 -48.27 -26.16
C ARG A 468 -52.46 -47.72 -26.29
N HIS A 469 -51.78 -47.95 -27.41
CA HIS A 469 -50.43 -47.40 -27.64
C HIS A 469 -50.37 -45.86 -27.69
N ALA A 470 -51.41 -45.18 -28.16
CA ALA A 470 -51.48 -43.71 -28.08
C ALA A 470 -51.66 -43.23 -26.62
N GLU A 471 -52.39 -43.99 -25.80
CA GLU A 471 -52.62 -43.72 -24.38
C GLU A 471 -51.36 -44.03 -23.52
N SER A 472 -50.63 -45.11 -23.82
CA SER A 472 -49.30 -45.40 -23.27
C SER A 472 -48.32 -44.22 -23.48
N LEU A 473 -48.32 -43.59 -24.67
CA LEU A 473 -47.49 -42.41 -24.98
C LEU A 473 -47.94 -41.15 -24.22
N LEU A 474 -49.25 -40.98 -23.95
CA LEU A 474 -49.74 -39.90 -23.10
C LEU A 474 -49.25 -40.06 -21.65
N ILE A 475 -49.27 -41.27 -21.10
CA ILE A 475 -48.78 -41.56 -19.73
C ILE A 475 -47.28 -41.25 -19.62
N LEU A 476 -46.47 -41.72 -20.58
CA LEU A 476 -45.03 -41.42 -20.63
C LEU A 476 -44.74 -39.91 -20.76
N SER A 477 -45.60 -39.16 -21.45
CA SER A 477 -45.50 -37.70 -21.54
C SER A 477 -45.91 -36.95 -20.25
N GLY A 478 -46.34 -37.66 -19.20
CA GLY A 478 -46.81 -37.08 -17.95
C GLY A 478 -48.29 -36.66 -17.96
N SER A 479 -49.06 -37.01 -18.99
CA SER A 479 -50.50 -36.73 -19.05
C SER A 479 -51.30 -37.73 -18.20
N ALA A 480 -52.41 -37.27 -17.62
CA ALA A 480 -53.37 -38.14 -16.93
C ALA A 480 -54.36 -38.77 -17.94
N PRO A 481 -54.83 -40.01 -17.73
CA PRO A 481 -55.89 -40.62 -18.52
C PRO A 481 -57.18 -39.79 -18.51
N GLY A 482 -57.91 -39.79 -19.62
CA GLY A 482 -59.07 -38.89 -19.83
C GLY A 482 -60.33 -39.19 -19.01
N ARG A 483 -60.29 -40.21 -18.14
CA ARG A 483 -61.46 -40.68 -17.36
C ARG A 483 -61.05 -40.82 -15.89
N ALA A 484 -61.69 -40.06 -15.01
CA ALA A 484 -61.46 -40.11 -13.57
C ALA A 484 -62.73 -40.58 -12.84
N TRP A 485 -62.59 -41.58 -11.97
CA TRP A 485 -63.69 -42.09 -11.15
C TRP A 485 -63.79 -41.25 -9.87
N ARG A 486 -65.02 -40.86 -9.49
CA ARG A 486 -65.25 -39.96 -8.33
C ARG A 486 -65.50 -40.70 -7.01
N ASN A 487 -65.91 -41.96 -7.09
CA ASN A 487 -66.20 -42.84 -5.98
C ASN A 487 -65.27 -44.05 -6.07
N SER A 488 -65.05 -44.77 -4.97
CA SER A 488 -64.30 -46.02 -5.00
C SER A 488 -65.03 -47.13 -5.77
N VAL A 489 -64.25 -47.99 -6.41
CA VAL A 489 -64.70 -49.10 -7.29
C VAL A 489 -64.21 -50.41 -6.68
N PRO A 490 -64.97 -51.52 -6.70
CA PRO A 490 -64.45 -52.81 -6.24
C PRO A 490 -63.15 -53.20 -6.94
N LEU A 491 -62.21 -53.81 -6.21
CA LEU A 491 -60.93 -54.24 -6.75
C LEU A 491 -61.14 -55.30 -7.84
N ILE A 492 -62.07 -56.23 -7.62
CA ILE A 492 -62.55 -57.20 -8.61
C ILE A 492 -63.04 -56.53 -9.92
N ASP A 493 -63.80 -55.44 -9.85
CA ASP A 493 -64.28 -54.72 -11.04
C ASP A 493 -63.15 -53.96 -11.74
N THR A 494 -62.18 -53.46 -10.98
CA THR A 494 -60.98 -52.79 -11.51
C THR A 494 -60.08 -53.80 -12.24
N VAL A 495 -59.88 -54.99 -11.66
CA VAL A 495 -59.15 -56.11 -12.27
C VAL A 495 -59.85 -56.59 -13.54
N ARG A 496 -61.18 -56.79 -13.50
CA ARG A 496 -62.00 -57.13 -14.68
C ARG A 496 -61.91 -56.08 -15.78
N ALA A 497 -61.91 -54.78 -15.44
CA ALA A 497 -61.78 -53.71 -16.42
C ALA A 497 -60.38 -53.69 -17.07
N GLY A 498 -59.30 -53.90 -16.31
CA GLY A 498 -57.94 -54.05 -16.88
C GLY A 498 -57.80 -55.28 -17.78
N ILE A 499 -58.46 -56.39 -17.43
CA ILE A 499 -58.49 -57.61 -18.24
C ILE A 499 -59.32 -57.41 -19.52
N ALA A 500 -60.40 -56.63 -19.49
CA ALA A 500 -61.18 -56.25 -20.66
C ALA A 500 -60.49 -55.22 -21.59
N GLU A 501 -59.39 -54.59 -21.15
CA GLU A 501 -58.50 -53.79 -22.02
C GLU A 501 -57.40 -54.64 -22.71
N THR A 502 -57.30 -55.94 -22.39
CA THR A 502 -56.34 -56.88 -22.98
C THR A 502 -56.99 -57.66 -24.14
N ALA A 503 -56.27 -57.80 -25.26
CA ALA A 503 -56.85 -58.41 -26.47
C ALA A 503 -57.21 -59.90 -26.30
N ASP A 504 -56.46 -60.63 -25.47
CA ASP A 504 -56.62 -62.06 -25.18
C ASP A 504 -57.53 -62.30 -23.95
N MET A 505 -58.61 -61.53 -23.78
CA MET A 505 -59.48 -61.56 -22.59
C MET A 505 -59.91 -62.99 -22.18
N ASP A 506 -60.33 -63.82 -23.15
CA ASP A 506 -60.79 -65.20 -22.92
C ASP A 506 -59.69 -66.16 -22.40
N ARG A 507 -58.42 -65.76 -22.49
CA ARG A 507 -57.28 -66.51 -21.94
C ARG A 507 -56.97 -66.15 -20.48
N VAL A 508 -57.60 -65.11 -19.92
CA VAL A 508 -57.30 -64.63 -18.57
C VAL A 508 -58.33 -65.17 -17.56
N GLN A 509 -57.86 -65.94 -16.59
CA GLN A 509 -58.66 -66.52 -15.52
C GLN A 509 -58.47 -65.73 -14.23
N LEU A 510 -59.56 -65.28 -13.61
CA LEU A 510 -59.52 -64.70 -12.27
C LEU A 510 -59.67 -65.81 -11.24
N ASP A 511 -58.76 -65.85 -10.28
CA ASP A 511 -58.81 -66.65 -9.05
C ASP A 511 -58.90 -65.69 -7.84
N ASP A 512 -59.38 -66.16 -6.69
CA ASP A 512 -59.69 -65.40 -5.47
C ASP A 512 -59.21 -63.93 -5.45
N ILE A 513 -60.11 -62.95 -5.65
CA ILE A 513 -59.84 -61.52 -5.48
C ILE A 513 -60.56 -61.04 -4.21
N PRO A 514 -59.88 -60.38 -3.25
CA PRO A 514 -60.53 -59.91 -2.02
C PRO A 514 -61.56 -58.80 -2.27
N ASP A 515 -62.64 -58.77 -1.47
CA ASP A 515 -63.68 -57.73 -1.51
C ASP A 515 -63.18 -56.43 -0.87
N LEU A 516 -62.29 -55.75 -1.59
CA LEU A 516 -61.75 -54.43 -1.27
C LEU A 516 -62.23 -53.42 -2.31
N ARG A 517 -62.21 -52.13 -1.97
CA ARG A 517 -62.50 -51.06 -2.92
C ARG A 517 -61.24 -50.24 -3.18
N LEU A 518 -61.02 -49.83 -4.42
CA LEU A 518 -59.92 -48.95 -4.82
C LEU A 518 -60.42 -47.50 -4.92
N ALA A 519 -59.64 -46.56 -4.39
CA ALA A 519 -59.90 -45.13 -4.46
C ALA A 519 -60.01 -44.64 -5.92
N GLY A 520 -61.02 -43.82 -6.22
CA GLY A 520 -61.37 -43.41 -7.59
C GLY A 520 -60.25 -42.73 -8.40
N THR A 521 -59.27 -42.12 -7.71
CA THR A 521 -58.07 -41.50 -8.31
C THR A 521 -57.04 -42.50 -8.81
N ALA A 522 -57.06 -43.75 -8.33
CA ALA A 522 -56.15 -44.82 -8.75
C ALA A 522 -56.76 -45.77 -9.80
N VAL A 523 -58.09 -45.76 -9.96
CA VAL A 523 -58.82 -46.70 -10.86
C VAL A 523 -58.29 -46.70 -12.29
N ALA A 524 -58.16 -45.53 -12.92
CA ALA A 524 -57.66 -45.42 -14.30
C ALA A 524 -56.23 -45.97 -14.45
N ASP A 525 -55.39 -45.69 -13.46
CA ASP A 525 -53.97 -46.06 -13.48
C ASP A 525 -53.77 -47.56 -13.19
N LEU A 526 -54.55 -48.14 -12.27
CA LEU A 526 -54.48 -49.57 -11.98
C LEU A 526 -55.11 -50.42 -13.10
N ILE A 527 -56.17 -49.94 -13.76
CA ILE A 527 -56.72 -50.56 -14.98
C ILE A 527 -55.62 -50.69 -16.04
N HIS A 528 -54.97 -49.57 -16.40
CA HIS A 528 -53.90 -49.60 -17.41
C HIS A 528 -52.66 -50.38 -16.95
N LEU A 529 -52.32 -50.36 -15.65
CA LEU A 529 -51.21 -51.17 -15.11
C LEU A 529 -51.49 -52.66 -15.24
N ILE A 530 -52.71 -53.11 -14.91
CA ILE A 530 -53.16 -54.49 -15.07
C ILE A 530 -53.22 -54.87 -16.56
N ALA A 531 -53.73 -54.00 -17.43
CA ALA A 531 -53.80 -54.24 -18.88
C ALA A 531 -52.41 -54.41 -19.52
N GLU A 532 -51.43 -53.55 -19.19
CA GLU A 532 -50.06 -53.70 -19.68
C GLU A 532 -49.43 -55.00 -19.15
N LEU A 533 -49.64 -55.37 -17.88
CA LEU A 533 -49.08 -56.60 -17.31
C LEU A 533 -49.75 -57.88 -17.86
N THR A 534 -51.07 -57.89 -18.03
CA THR A 534 -51.82 -59.04 -18.58
C THR A 534 -51.60 -59.23 -20.08
N GLU A 535 -51.50 -58.18 -20.90
CA GLU A 535 -51.12 -58.36 -22.32
C GLU A 535 -49.66 -58.83 -22.47
N ASN A 536 -48.72 -58.39 -21.60
CA ASN A 536 -47.37 -58.98 -21.59
C ASN A 536 -47.41 -60.47 -21.21
N ALA A 537 -48.12 -60.84 -20.14
CA ALA A 537 -48.28 -62.24 -19.72
C ALA A 537 -48.89 -63.13 -20.83
N ALA A 538 -49.93 -62.63 -21.51
CA ALA A 538 -50.60 -63.34 -22.60
C ALA A 538 -49.71 -63.45 -23.85
N ALA A 539 -49.00 -62.39 -24.23
CA ALA A 539 -48.15 -62.35 -25.43
C ALA A 539 -46.87 -63.19 -25.32
N PHE A 540 -46.34 -63.42 -24.11
CA PHE A 540 -45.21 -64.34 -23.90
C PHE A 540 -45.62 -65.78 -23.55
N SER A 541 -46.93 -66.05 -23.41
CA SER A 541 -47.50 -67.38 -23.15
C SER A 541 -48.04 -68.07 -24.41
N PRO A 542 -47.79 -69.38 -24.62
CA PRO A 542 -48.42 -70.16 -25.69
C PRO A 542 -49.94 -70.00 -25.75
N PRO A 543 -50.58 -69.97 -26.94
CA PRO A 543 -52.00 -69.60 -27.08
C PRO A 543 -52.99 -70.56 -26.40
N HIS A 544 -52.53 -71.74 -25.97
CA HIS A 544 -53.32 -72.74 -25.26
C HIS A 544 -53.08 -72.76 -23.73
N THR A 545 -52.24 -71.87 -23.19
CA THR A 545 -52.11 -71.68 -21.74
C THR A 545 -52.85 -70.41 -21.28
N PRO A 546 -53.55 -70.48 -20.13
CA PRO A 546 -54.18 -69.32 -19.53
C PRO A 546 -53.17 -68.46 -18.76
N VAL A 547 -53.50 -67.18 -18.60
CA VAL A 547 -52.90 -66.28 -17.60
C VAL A 547 -53.81 -66.29 -16.38
N VAL A 548 -53.26 -66.44 -15.18
CA VAL A 548 -54.05 -66.42 -13.93
C VAL A 548 -53.83 -65.09 -13.21
N VAL A 549 -54.90 -64.45 -12.77
CA VAL A 549 -54.86 -63.22 -11.96
C VAL A 549 -55.52 -63.50 -10.61
N ARG A 550 -54.72 -63.43 -9.54
CA ARG A 550 -55.14 -63.74 -8.16
C ARG A 550 -54.87 -62.55 -7.24
N GLY A 551 -55.61 -62.45 -6.14
CA GLY A 551 -55.45 -61.40 -5.14
C GLY A 551 -55.33 -61.93 -3.71
N GLU A 552 -54.61 -61.22 -2.86
CA GLU A 552 -54.55 -61.50 -1.42
C GLU A 552 -54.54 -60.19 -0.63
N GLU A 553 -55.37 -60.10 0.42
CA GLU A 553 -55.30 -58.99 1.38
C GLU A 553 -54.17 -59.26 2.37
N VAL A 554 -53.24 -58.31 2.49
CA VAL A 554 -52.07 -58.40 3.36
C VAL A 554 -52.09 -57.26 4.38
N GLY A 555 -51.39 -57.41 5.51
CA GLY A 555 -51.45 -56.44 6.63
C GLY A 555 -50.98 -55.00 6.36
N ALA A 556 -50.65 -54.64 5.10
CA ALA A 556 -50.29 -53.30 4.65
C ALA A 556 -51.02 -52.85 3.36
N GLY A 557 -51.95 -53.65 2.81
CA GLY A 557 -52.62 -53.36 1.53
C GLY A 557 -53.15 -54.63 0.85
N ALA A 558 -53.13 -54.66 -0.47
CA ALA A 558 -53.46 -55.84 -1.27
C ALA A 558 -52.30 -56.21 -2.20
N VAL A 559 -52.12 -57.50 -2.45
CA VAL A 559 -51.24 -58.02 -3.50
C VAL A 559 -52.12 -58.54 -4.64
N LEU A 560 -51.80 -58.19 -5.87
CA LEU A 560 -52.29 -58.85 -7.07
C LEU A 560 -51.13 -59.61 -7.72
N GLU A 561 -51.31 -60.89 -7.99
CA GLU A 561 -50.36 -61.73 -8.71
C GLU A 561 -50.91 -62.09 -10.08
N ILE A 562 -50.21 -61.70 -11.14
CA ILE A 562 -50.51 -62.04 -12.53
C ILE A 562 -49.49 -63.09 -12.96
N GLU A 563 -49.89 -64.35 -13.02
CA GLU A 563 -49.02 -65.48 -13.35
C GLU A 563 -49.21 -65.95 -14.79
N ASP A 564 -48.10 -66.01 -15.54
CA ASP A 564 -48.03 -66.53 -16.91
C ASP A 564 -47.42 -67.94 -16.96
N ARG A 565 -47.67 -68.65 -18.07
CA ARG A 565 -47.09 -69.99 -18.36
C ARG A 565 -46.32 -69.95 -19.67
N GLY A 566 -45.52 -68.90 -19.83
CA GLY A 566 -44.73 -68.60 -21.01
C GLY A 566 -43.29 -69.10 -20.96
N LEU A 567 -42.45 -68.46 -21.78
CA LEU A 567 -41.02 -68.78 -21.90
C LEU A 567 -40.17 -68.42 -20.67
N GLY A 568 -40.75 -67.70 -19.71
CA GLY A 568 -40.05 -67.19 -18.52
C GLY A 568 -39.00 -66.11 -18.84
N MET A 569 -38.23 -65.75 -17.81
CA MET A 569 -37.06 -64.87 -17.94
C MET A 569 -35.88 -65.46 -17.14
N GLY A 570 -34.67 -65.38 -17.70
CA GLY A 570 -33.44 -65.65 -16.95
C GLY A 570 -33.15 -64.54 -15.94
N ASP A 571 -32.41 -64.83 -14.87
CA ASP A 571 -32.32 -63.95 -13.69
C ASP A 571 -31.73 -62.57 -14.01
N GLU A 572 -30.78 -62.47 -14.95
CA GLU A 572 -30.23 -61.20 -15.43
C GLU A 572 -31.29 -60.36 -16.17
N ALA A 573 -32.11 -60.99 -17.03
CA ALA A 573 -33.19 -60.31 -17.74
C ALA A 573 -34.33 -59.90 -16.80
N LEU A 574 -34.62 -60.74 -15.79
CA LEU A 574 -35.60 -60.46 -14.74
C LEU A 574 -35.13 -59.34 -13.82
N ALA A 575 -33.84 -59.31 -13.46
CA ALA A 575 -33.21 -58.24 -12.70
C ALA A 575 -33.24 -56.92 -13.47
N ALA A 576 -32.82 -56.91 -14.74
CA ALA A 576 -32.85 -55.72 -15.61
C ALA A 576 -34.27 -55.20 -15.87
N ALA A 577 -35.28 -56.09 -15.93
CA ALA A 577 -36.68 -55.68 -16.02
C ALA A 577 -37.16 -55.03 -14.71
N ASN A 578 -36.84 -55.61 -13.55
CA ASN A 578 -37.14 -55.03 -12.24
C ASN A 578 -36.37 -53.72 -11.95
N GLU A 579 -35.16 -53.58 -12.49
CA GLU A 579 -34.38 -52.33 -12.44
C GLU A 579 -35.04 -51.25 -13.28
N LYS A 580 -35.46 -51.55 -14.52
CA LYS A 580 -36.25 -50.63 -15.35
C LYS A 580 -37.60 -50.24 -14.73
N ILE A 581 -38.24 -51.14 -13.98
CA ILE A 581 -39.47 -50.84 -13.22
C ILE A 581 -39.21 -49.85 -12.06
N ARG A 582 -38.01 -49.83 -11.47
CA ARG A 582 -37.63 -48.95 -10.34
C ARG A 582 -36.71 -47.78 -10.70
N ALA A 583 -36.45 -47.55 -11.99
CA ALA A 583 -35.54 -46.50 -12.44
C ALA A 583 -36.13 -45.10 -12.20
N THR A 584 -35.30 -44.16 -11.73
CA THR A 584 -35.67 -42.74 -11.51
C THR A 584 -35.37 -41.86 -12.73
N ASP A 585 -34.29 -42.14 -13.46
CA ASP A 585 -33.96 -41.50 -14.74
C ASP A 585 -34.26 -42.48 -15.89
N ILE A 586 -35.02 -42.03 -16.91
CA ILE A 586 -35.48 -42.88 -18.02
C ILE A 586 -34.93 -42.35 -19.35
N ASP A 587 -34.24 -43.21 -20.12
CA ASP A 587 -33.99 -42.97 -21.53
C ASP A 587 -35.19 -43.44 -22.37
N LEU A 588 -35.99 -42.48 -22.85
CA LEU A 588 -37.19 -42.70 -23.65
C LEU A 588 -36.92 -43.22 -25.08
N LEU A 589 -35.65 -43.41 -25.47
CA LEU A 589 -35.27 -43.84 -26.83
C LEU A 589 -35.24 -45.37 -27.03
N ASP A 590 -35.30 -46.19 -25.96
CA ASP A 590 -35.33 -47.66 -26.06
C ASP A 590 -36.73 -48.20 -26.42
N SER A 591 -37.14 -47.96 -27.66
CA SER A 591 -38.48 -48.28 -28.21
C SER A 591 -38.88 -49.77 -28.18
N ARG A 592 -38.03 -50.70 -27.72
CA ARG A 592 -38.30 -52.15 -27.74
C ARG A 592 -39.02 -52.71 -26.51
N ARG A 593 -39.20 -51.94 -25.43
CA ARG A 593 -39.88 -52.39 -24.19
C ARG A 593 -40.77 -51.33 -23.54
N LEU A 594 -41.52 -50.57 -24.33
CA LEU A 594 -42.36 -49.43 -23.88
C LEU A 594 -43.27 -49.76 -22.67
N GLY A 595 -43.91 -50.94 -22.65
CA GLY A 595 -44.81 -51.34 -21.56
C GLY A 595 -44.16 -51.33 -20.16
N LEU A 596 -42.87 -51.69 -20.02
CA LEU A 596 -42.18 -51.65 -18.72
C LEU A 596 -41.94 -50.21 -18.23
N PHE A 597 -41.80 -49.25 -19.14
CA PHE A 597 -41.70 -47.83 -18.78
C PHE A 597 -43.07 -47.23 -18.43
N VAL A 598 -44.16 -47.71 -19.04
CA VAL A 598 -45.53 -47.38 -18.63
C VAL A 598 -45.81 -47.92 -17.23
N VAL A 599 -45.45 -49.19 -16.96
CA VAL A 599 -45.52 -49.83 -15.64
C VAL A 599 -44.75 -49.03 -14.59
N ASN A 600 -43.49 -48.67 -14.84
CA ASN A 600 -42.70 -47.77 -13.97
C ASN A 600 -43.42 -46.44 -13.69
N ARG A 601 -43.92 -45.77 -14.72
CA ARG A 601 -44.54 -44.44 -14.59
C ARG A 601 -45.88 -44.46 -13.86
N LEU A 602 -46.65 -45.54 -13.97
CA LEU A 602 -47.89 -45.75 -13.22
C LEU A 602 -47.60 -46.15 -11.76
N ALA A 603 -46.62 -47.04 -11.54
CA ALA A 603 -46.12 -47.44 -10.23
C ALA A 603 -45.63 -46.22 -9.42
N GLU A 604 -44.78 -45.38 -10.01
CA GLU A 604 -44.31 -44.12 -9.42
C GLU A 604 -45.48 -43.17 -9.10
N ARG A 605 -46.41 -42.97 -10.04
CA ARG A 605 -47.52 -42.01 -9.90
C ARG A 605 -48.50 -42.36 -8.78
N GLN A 606 -48.75 -43.65 -8.54
CA GLN A 606 -49.69 -44.12 -7.51
C GLN A 606 -48.99 -44.70 -6.26
N GLN A 607 -47.65 -44.72 -6.22
CA GLN A 607 -46.86 -45.35 -5.15
C GLN A 607 -47.17 -46.85 -4.97
N VAL A 608 -47.35 -47.55 -6.08
CA VAL A 608 -47.65 -49.00 -6.16
C VAL A 608 -46.35 -49.74 -6.49
N ASP A 609 -45.95 -50.70 -5.66
CA ASP A 609 -44.74 -51.49 -5.91
C ASP A 609 -45.03 -52.64 -6.90
N VAL A 610 -44.28 -52.70 -8.01
CA VAL A 610 -44.36 -53.79 -8.99
C VAL A 610 -43.04 -54.57 -9.00
N THR A 611 -43.11 -55.90 -8.96
CA THR A 611 -41.94 -56.78 -9.02
C THR A 611 -42.23 -58.04 -9.82
N LEU A 612 -41.39 -58.32 -10.82
CA LEU A 612 -41.44 -59.55 -11.61
C LEU A 612 -40.65 -60.68 -10.93
N ARG A 613 -41.22 -61.87 -10.85
CA ARG A 613 -40.63 -63.09 -10.25
C ARG A 613 -40.77 -64.28 -11.23
N ARG A 614 -40.03 -65.36 -11.02
CA ARG A 614 -40.23 -66.61 -11.78
C ARG A 614 -41.49 -67.33 -11.29
N SER A 615 -42.35 -67.76 -12.21
CA SER A 615 -43.49 -68.64 -11.91
C SER A 615 -43.01 -70.06 -11.57
N VAL A 616 -43.76 -70.75 -10.71
CA VAL A 616 -43.54 -72.18 -10.41
C VAL A 616 -43.83 -73.07 -11.64
N TYR A 617 -44.65 -72.59 -12.57
CA TYR A 617 -44.98 -73.26 -13.83
C TYR A 617 -44.04 -72.88 -15.00
N GLY A 618 -42.96 -72.12 -14.74
CA GLY A 618 -41.88 -71.81 -15.69
C GLY A 618 -41.97 -70.44 -16.38
N GLY A 619 -43.12 -69.77 -16.31
CA GLY A 619 -43.32 -68.40 -16.81
C GLY A 619 -42.81 -67.30 -15.88
N VAL A 620 -43.42 -66.12 -15.95
CA VAL A 620 -43.21 -65.01 -15.01
C VAL A 620 -44.47 -64.75 -14.18
N THR A 621 -44.28 -64.35 -12.92
CA THR A 621 -45.33 -63.81 -12.06
C THR A 621 -45.06 -62.32 -11.83
N ALA A 622 -45.97 -61.45 -12.27
CA ALA A 622 -45.94 -60.03 -11.94
C ALA A 622 -46.70 -59.80 -10.63
N VAL A 623 -45.97 -59.40 -9.59
CA VAL A 623 -46.52 -59.10 -8.26
C VAL A 623 -46.71 -57.59 -8.15
N VAL A 624 -47.94 -57.15 -7.91
CA VAL A 624 -48.34 -55.75 -7.77
C VAL A 624 -48.85 -55.53 -6.35
N PHE A 625 -48.11 -54.78 -5.53
CA PHE A 625 -48.52 -54.41 -4.18
C PHE A 625 -49.22 -53.04 -4.19
N VAL A 626 -50.53 -53.06 -3.96
CA VAL A 626 -51.39 -51.89 -3.83
C VAL A 626 -51.43 -51.49 -2.34
N PRO A 627 -50.83 -50.35 -1.93
CA PRO A 627 -50.77 -49.98 -0.53
C PRO A 627 -52.16 -49.60 0.01
N GLN A 628 -52.37 -49.80 1.33
CA GLN A 628 -53.64 -49.51 2.01
C GLN A 628 -54.16 -48.08 1.78
N GLN A 629 -53.29 -47.11 1.47
CA GLN A 629 -53.67 -45.72 1.20
C GLN A 629 -54.52 -45.54 -0.07
N LEU A 630 -54.49 -46.51 -0.99
CA LEU A 630 -55.36 -46.54 -2.18
C LEU A 630 -56.62 -47.39 -1.97
N LEU A 631 -56.80 -48.02 -0.80
CA LEU A 631 -57.82 -49.02 -0.55
C LEU A 631 -58.82 -48.54 0.51
N GLU A 632 -60.10 -48.70 0.21
CA GLU A 632 -61.24 -48.40 1.09
C GLU A 632 -61.93 -49.70 1.51
N ALA A 633 -62.21 -49.83 2.80
CA ALA A 633 -62.98 -50.97 3.33
C ALA A 633 -64.45 -50.94 2.83
N PRO A 634 -65.08 -52.10 2.58
CA PRO A 634 -66.49 -52.18 2.21
C PRO A 634 -67.39 -51.45 3.21
N HIS A 635 -68.25 -50.56 2.71
CA HIS A 635 -69.28 -49.90 3.53
C HIS A 635 -70.48 -50.84 3.72
N PRO A 636 -70.79 -51.30 4.95
CA PRO A 636 -71.93 -52.18 5.20
C PRO A 636 -73.25 -51.38 5.17
N GLY A 637 -73.78 -51.11 3.98
CA GLY A 637 -74.98 -50.27 3.86
C GLY A 637 -75.77 -50.31 2.54
N LEU A 638 -75.22 -50.83 1.44
CA LEU A 638 -75.93 -50.89 0.16
C LEU A 638 -76.53 -52.28 -0.07
N ARG A 639 -77.85 -52.38 0.05
CA ARG A 639 -78.61 -53.58 -0.37
C ARG A 639 -78.61 -53.69 -1.90
N PRO A 640 -78.67 -54.91 -2.47
CA PRO A 640 -79.03 -55.09 -3.88
C PRO A 640 -80.40 -54.46 -4.18
N LEU A 641 -80.54 -53.87 -5.36
CA LEU A 641 -81.88 -53.60 -5.91
C LEU A 641 -82.55 -54.92 -6.30
N PRO A 642 -83.88 -55.05 -6.21
CA PRO A 642 -84.57 -56.26 -6.64
C PRO A 642 -84.58 -56.38 -8.16
N GLU A 643 -84.34 -57.58 -8.69
CA GLU A 643 -84.73 -57.92 -10.06
C GLU A 643 -86.27 -57.95 -10.19
N PRO A 644 -86.86 -57.35 -11.24
CA PRO A 644 -88.24 -57.60 -11.61
C PRO A 644 -88.42 -59.04 -12.14
N PRO A 645 -89.57 -59.70 -11.86
CA PRO A 645 -89.80 -61.07 -12.33
C PRO A 645 -90.02 -61.14 -13.84
N ALA A 646 -89.59 -62.26 -14.45
CA ALA A 646 -89.86 -62.55 -15.84
C ALA A 646 -91.35 -62.85 -16.11
N LEU A 647 -91.85 -62.37 -17.25
CA LEU A 647 -93.10 -62.82 -17.88
C LEU A 647 -92.89 -62.95 -19.39
N GLU A 648 -93.66 -63.84 -20.02
CA GLU A 648 -93.38 -64.35 -21.36
C GLU A 648 -93.89 -63.43 -22.50
N SER A 649 -93.07 -63.34 -23.55
CA SER A 649 -93.48 -63.33 -24.98
C SER A 649 -94.63 -62.40 -25.44
N GLY A 650 -94.30 -61.22 -25.99
CA GLY A 650 -95.29 -60.23 -26.48
C GLY A 650 -94.87 -59.27 -27.61
N HIS A 651 -94.09 -59.73 -28.59
CA HIS A 651 -93.81 -59.16 -29.94
C HIS A 651 -94.18 -57.67 -30.26
N VAL A 652 -93.16 -56.78 -30.29
CA VAL A 652 -92.90 -55.69 -31.29
C VAL A 652 -93.92 -54.50 -31.39
N PRO A 653 -93.53 -53.22 -31.65
CA PRO A 653 -92.24 -52.65 -32.12
C PRO A 653 -91.62 -51.52 -31.26
N ASP A 654 -90.49 -50.96 -31.74
CA ASP A 654 -89.89 -49.67 -31.33
C ASP A 654 -90.84 -48.47 -31.51
N PRO A 655 -90.82 -47.50 -30.57
CA PRO A 655 -90.67 -46.11 -31.02
C PRO A 655 -89.78 -45.21 -30.13
N ALA A 656 -88.85 -44.52 -30.79
CA ALA A 656 -88.68 -43.05 -30.88
C ALA A 656 -88.98 -42.12 -29.67
N PRO A 657 -88.18 -41.05 -29.45
CA PRO A 657 -88.14 -40.32 -28.18
C PRO A 657 -89.21 -39.24 -27.98
N VAL A 658 -89.58 -39.01 -26.72
CA VAL A 658 -90.34 -37.83 -26.25
C VAL A 658 -89.61 -37.18 -25.08
N ALA A 659 -89.44 -35.85 -25.11
CA ALA A 659 -88.64 -35.09 -24.14
C ALA A 659 -89.51 -34.24 -23.18
N VAL A 660 -89.18 -34.27 -21.89
CA VAL A 660 -89.69 -33.37 -20.84
C VAL A 660 -88.64 -33.24 -19.72
N PRO A 661 -88.61 -32.16 -18.92
CA PRO A 661 -88.02 -30.88 -19.34
C PRO A 661 -86.77 -30.49 -18.52
N MET A 662 -85.90 -29.66 -19.11
CA MET A 662 -84.75 -29.08 -18.39
C MET A 662 -85.16 -27.98 -17.39
N PRO A 663 -84.54 -27.92 -16.20
CA PRO A 663 -84.42 -26.68 -15.43
C PRO A 663 -83.53 -25.66 -16.16
N ALA A 664 -83.93 -24.39 -16.17
CA ALA A 664 -83.19 -23.31 -16.82
C ALA A 664 -81.93 -22.88 -16.02
N PRO A 665 -80.85 -22.42 -16.68
CA PRO A 665 -79.61 -22.04 -16.00
C PRO A 665 -79.75 -20.70 -15.26
N GLN A 666 -79.46 -20.70 -13.96
CA GLN A 666 -79.34 -19.46 -13.19
C GLN A 666 -78.03 -18.74 -13.53
N ARG A 667 -78.15 -17.56 -14.12
CA ARG A 667 -77.04 -16.64 -14.42
C ARG A 667 -76.59 -15.94 -13.13
N PRO A 668 -75.28 -15.90 -12.81
CA PRO A 668 -74.76 -14.95 -11.84
C PRO A 668 -74.95 -13.52 -12.35
N GLU A 669 -75.84 -12.77 -11.72
CA GLU A 669 -76.11 -11.37 -12.04
C GLU A 669 -75.02 -10.46 -11.46
N ARG A 670 -74.79 -9.30 -12.10
CA ARG A 670 -73.82 -8.31 -11.62
C ARG A 670 -74.54 -7.25 -10.79
N GLU A 671 -74.16 -7.11 -9.52
CA GLU A 671 -74.51 -5.97 -8.68
C GLU A 671 -73.30 -5.50 -7.82
N PRO A 672 -73.34 -4.33 -7.16
CA PRO A 672 -72.42 -3.26 -7.57
C PRO A 672 -71.33 -2.88 -6.55
N MET A 673 -70.42 -2.02 -6.99
CA MET A 673 -69.45 -1.35 -6.11
C MET A 673 -70.08 -0.21 -5.29
N PRO A 674 -69.62 0.00 -4.04
CA PRO A 674 -69.58 1.31 -3.41
C PRO A 674 -68.29 2.10 -3.77
N ARG A 675 -68.43 3.42 -3.90
CA ARG A 675 -67.39 4.47 -3.91
C ARG A 675 -67.48 5.26 -2.58
N PRO A 676 -66.62 6.27 -2.29
CA PRO A 676 -65.39 6.72 -2.95
C PRO A 676 -64.18 6.44 -2.01
N GLU A 677 -63.02 7.10 -1.91
CA GLU A 677 -62.36 8.32 -2.46
C GLU A 677 -60.87 7.98 -2.78
N GLY A 678 -60.07 8.78 -3.48
CA GLY A 678 -60.30 10.07 -4.13
C GLY A 678 -59.18 10.39 -5.14
N GLU A 679 -59.41 11.38 -6.00
CA GLU A 679 -58.54 11.84 -7.12
C GLU A 679 -57.41 12.81 -6.65
N PRO A 680 -56.41 13.21 -7.50
CA PRO A 680 -56.42 13.16 -8.96
C PRO A 680 -55.18 12.60 -9.73
N GLU A 681 -55.46 12.35 -11.01
CA GLU A 681 -54.58 12.16 -12.18
C GLU A 681 -53.91 13.51 -12.63
N PRO A 682 -53.29 13.73 -13.83
CA PRO A 682 -53.25 12.94 -15.07
C PRO A 682 -51.78 12.78 -15.63
N PRO A 683 -51.45 12.56 -16.94
CA PRO A 683 -50.58 11.44 -17.30
C PRO A 683 -49.38 11.80 -18.20
N LEU A 684 -48.62 10.79 -18.65
CA LEU A 684 -47.62 10.90 -19.72
C LEU A 684 -47.85 9.82 -20.80
N VAL A 685 -48.21 10.24 -22.01
CA VAL A 685 -48.32 9.38 -23.20
C VAL A 685 -47.30 9.82 -24.25
N ARG A 686 -46.65 8.84 -24.90
CA ARG A 686 -45.65 9.06 -25.96
C ARG A 686 -46.27 9.65 -27.21
N THR A 687 -45.50 10.49 -27.92
CA THR A 687 -45.14 10.22 -29.32
C THR A 687 -43.87 10.96 -29.74
N THR A 688 -43.21 10.45 -30.79
CA THR A 688 -42.03 11.00 -31.47
C THR A 688 -42.50 11.71 -32.77
N PRO A 689 -41.66 12.19 -33.74
CA PRO A 689 -40.19 12.18 -33.84
C PRO A 689 -39.52 13.45 -34.46
N ARG A 690 -38.17 13.39 -34.62
CA ARG A 690 -37.37 13.82 -35.81
C ARG A 690 -36.84 15.28 -35.93
N GLN A 691 -35.61 15.33 -36.49
CA GLN A 691 -34.93 16.38 -37.29
C GLN A 691 -34.17 17.55 -36.61
N GLU A 692 -32.85 17.56 -36.87
CA GLU A 692 -32.01 18.76 -37.03
C GLU A 692 -32.45 19.58 -38.28
N PRO A 693 -32.18 20.90 -38.38
CA PRO A 693 -30.85 21.35 -38.83
C PRO A 693 -30.28 22.68 -38.24
N THR A 694 -28.94 22.72 -38.22
CA THR A 694 -27.95 23.80 -38.43
C THR A 694 -28.28 25.32 -38.43
N HIS A 695 -27.31 26.09 -37.88
CA HIS A 695 -26.81 27.43 -38.29
C HIS A 695 -27.43 28.78 -37.79
N ALA A 696 -26.60 29.51 -37.02
CA ALA A 696 -26.00 30.83 -37.38
C ALA A 696 -26.62 32.22 -36.99
N ARG A 697 -25.99 32.84 -35.96
CA ARG A 697 -25.21 34.12 -36.00
C ARG A 697 -25.91 35.50 -35.88
N HIS A 698 -25.20 36.43 -35.20
CA HIS A 698 -25.45 37.89 -34.99
C HIS A 698 -26.59 38.27 -34.02
N ALA A 699 -26.59 39.45 -33.35
CA ALA A 699 -25.70 40.63 -33.42
C ALA A 699 -25.36 41.21 -32.00
N ALA A 700 -24.52 42.26 -31.95
CA ALA A 700 -24.17 43.02 -30.73
C ALA A 700 -24.90 44.39 -30.68
N PRO A 701 -24.74 45.23 -29.62
CA PRO A 701 -23.54 46.07 -29.49
C PRO A 701 -22.99 46.21 -28.04
N ARG A 702 -21.96 47.07 -27.88
CA ARG A 702 -21.15 47.32 -26.66
C ARG A 702 -21.30 48.80 -26.24
N PRO A 703 -20.85 49.21 -25.04
CA PRO A 703 -19.54 49.91 -25.00
C PRO A 703 -18.67 49.62 -23.74
N ALA A 704 -17.48 50.21 -23.74
CA ALA A 704 -16.41 50.24 -22.72
C ALA A 704 -15.49 51.47 -23.07
N PRO A 705 -14.25 51.68 -22.56
CA PRO A 705 -13.50 51.07 -21.45
C PRO A 705 -13.11 52.17 -20.40
N PRO A 706 -11.85 52.54 -20.02
CA PRO A 706 -10.53 52.41 -20.67
C PRO A 706 -9.49 51.53 -19.93
N SER A 707 -8.31 51.36 -20.56
CA SER A 707 -7.08 50.73 -20.05
C SER A 707 -5.92 51.76 -20.17
N PRO A 708 -4.65 51.45 -19.83
CA PRO A 708 -3.74 51.06 -20.93
C PRO A 708 -2.65 50.02 -20.62
N ALA A 709 -2.12 49.43 -21.69
CA ALA A 709 -0.80 48.78 -21.78
C ALA A 709 0.10 49.62 -22.73
N PRO A 710 1.32 49.19 -23.14
CA PRO A 710 1.44 48.16 -24.19
C PRO A 710 2.70 47.25 -24.11
N ALA A 711 2.82 46.34 -25.07
CA ALA A 711 4.07 45.67 -25.48
C ALA A 711 4.08 45.56 -27.02
N THR A 712 5.25 45.40 -27.64
CA THR A 712 5.41 45.48 -29.11
C THR A 712 5.96 44.18 -29.72
N GLU A 713 5.18 43.67 -30.68
CA GLU A 713 5.46 42.89 -31.90
C GLU A 713 6.71 41.99 -32.06
N ALA A 714 6.51 40.93 -32.85
CA ALA A 714 7.53 40.10 -33.48
C ALA A 714 7.32 40.11 -35.01
N PRO A 715 8.29 39.61 -35.81
CA PRO A 715 8.01 39.01 -37.11
C PRO A 715 8.33 37.51 -37.13
N ALA A 716 7.78 36.79 -38.11
CA ALA A 716 7.87 35.33 -38.26
C ALA A 716 8.78 34.90 -39.42
N GLY A 717 9.18 33.61 -39.46
CA GLY A 717 9.88 33.04 -40.61
C GLY A 717 10.35 31.58 -40.47
N HIS A 718 9.67 30.69 -41.21
CA HIS A 718 10.08 29.35 -41.67
C HIS A 718 10.17 28.15 -40.71
N ASP A 719 9.67 27.03 -41.24
CA ASP A 719 9.65 25.67 -40.68
C ASP A 719 10.96 24.91 -40.93
N PHE A 720 11.22 23.85 -40.13
CA PHE A 720 11.83 22.58 -40.59
C PHE A 720 11.59 21.45 -39.58
N ASP A 721 11.76 20.21 -40.04
CA ASP A 721 11.41 18.97 -39.34
C ASP A 721 12.35 18.52 -38.19
N ASP A 722 11.81 17.61 -37.38
CA ASP A 722 12.43 16.61 -36.48
C ASP A 722 13.75 16.97 -35.74
N GLY A 723 13.69 17.04 -34.39
CA GLY A 723 14.89 17.14 -33.56
C GLY A 723 14.65 17.26 -32.05
N LEU A 724 15.33 16.42 -31.26
CA LEU A 724 15.31 16.44 -29.79
C LEU A 724 15.89 17.76 -29.21
N PRO A 725 15.38 18.25 -28.06
CA PRO A 725 15.75 19.55 -27.50
C PRO A 725 17.23 19.62 -27.08
N ARG A 726 17.98 20.56 -27.65
CA ARG A 726 19.39 20.80 -27.30
C ARG A 726 19.54 21.61 -26.01
N ARG A 727 20.47 21.17 -25.15
CA ARG A 727 20.80 21.83 -23.88
C ARG A 727 21.62 23.11 -24.10
N VAL A 728 21.06 24.26 -23.75
CA VAL A 728 21.77 25.55 -23.70
C VAL A 728 22.87 25.49 -22.63
N ARG A 729 24.11 25.88 -22.98
CA ARG A 729 25.20 26.02 -22.00
C ARG A 729 24.97 27.28 -21.15
N GLN A 730 25.45 27.29 -19.92
CA GLN A 730 25.46 28.46 -19.02
C GLN A 730 24.09 29.05 -18.59
N ALA A 731 22.97 28.35 -18.80
CA ALA A 731 21.64 28.74 -18.31
C ALA A 731 21.47 28.67 -16.76
N SER A 732 22.56 28.70 -16.00
CA SER A 732 22.58 28.59 -14.53
C SER A 732 23.80 29.28 -13.89
N LEU A 733 24.43 30.25 -14.55
CA LEU A 733 25.36 31.16 -13.87
C LEU A 733 24.58 32.31 -13.21
N ALA A 734 25.08 32.77 -12.07
CA ALA A 734 24.61 33.99 -11.43
C ALA A 734 24.92 35.22 -12.31
N PRO A 735 24.15 36.33 -12.20
CA PRO A 735 24.37 37.54 -13.01
C PRO A 735 25.80 38.08 -12.92
N GLU A 736 26.40 37.99 -11.73
CA GLU A 736 27.73 38.51 -11.36
C GLU A 736 28.91 37.85 -12.11
N LEU A 737 28.67 36.82 -12.92
CA LEU A 737 29.68 36.12 -13.74
C LEU A 737 29.45 36.26 -15.26
N ARG A 738 28.71 37.30 -15.69
CA ARG A 738 28.50 37.60 -17.13
C ARG A 738 29.31 38.76 -17.69
N ASP A 739 29.69 39.72 -16.85
CA ASP A 739 30.12 41.04 -17.33
C ASP A 739 31.64 41.30 -17.22
N ASP A 740 32.41 40.34 -16.71
CA ASP A 740 33.83 40.50 -16.31
C ASP A 740 34.86 40.14 -17.41
N GLU A 741 34.45 40.07 -18.68
CA GLU A 741 35.34 39.75 -19.83
C GLU A 741 35.16 40.74 -21.01
N ASN A 742 35.25 42.04 -20.75
CA ASN A 742 35.27 43.06 -21.82
C ASN A 742 36.16 44.29 -21.52
N ALA A 743 37.39 44.04 -21.04
CA ALA A 743 38.30 45.11 -20.61
C ALA A 743 39.81 44.92 -20.95
N SER A 744 40.17 44.16 -21.99
CA SER A 744 41.51 44.23 -22.60
C SER A 744 41.64 43.55 -23.97
N SER A 745 41.94 44.34 -25.01
CA SER A 745 42.89 44.06 -26.12
C SER A 745 42.41 44.69 -27.43
N ALA A 746 43.01 45.83 -27.80
CA ALA A 746 42.90 46.38 -29.15
C ALA A 746 44.22 46.19 -29.92
N SER A 747 44.10 45.92 -31.23
CA SER A 747 45.17 46.06 -32.26
C SER A 747 46.28 45.00 -32.36
N ARG A 748 46.01 43.98 -33.21
CA ARG A 748 46.94 43.36 -34.22
C ARG A 748 48.16 42.52 -33.75
N PRO A 749 48.73 41.65 -34.62
CA PRO A 749 48.14 40.92 -35.76
C PRO A 749 48.44 39.40 -35.75
N ASP A 750 47.95 38.72 -36.79
CA ASP A 750 48.00 37.27 -37.05
C ASP A 750 49.40 36.63 -37.16
N GLN A 751 49.61 35.46 -36.53
CA GLN A 751 50.70 34.50 -36.79
C GLN A 751 50.30 33.05 -36.47
N ALA A 752 50.90 32.09 -37.20
CA ALA A 752 50.59 30.67 -37.22
C ALA A 752 51.06 29.87 -35.95
N PRO A 753 50.55 28.65 -35.70
CA PRO A 753 50.65 28.02 -34.38
C PRO A 753 52.03 27.41 -34.06
N ALA A 754 52.68 27.93 -33.02
CA ALA A 754 53.92 27.40 -32.47
C ALA A 754 53.72 26.16 -31.57
N VAL A 755 54.72 25.27 -31.53
CA VAL A 755 54.72 24.03 -30.74
C VAL A 755 54.78 24.33 -29.24
N ARG A 756 53.96 23.62 -28.44
CA ARG A 756 53.94 23.76 -26.96
C ARG A 756 55.29 23.38 -26.34
N SER A 757 55.83 24.22 -25.45
CA SER A 757 57.12 23.97 -24.83
C SER A 757 57.11 22.75 -23.89
N PRO A 758 58.23 22.01 -23.74
CA PRO A 758 58.33 20.85 -22.83
C PRO A 758 58.03 21.20 -21.36
N GLU A 759 58.25 22.44 -20.96
CA GLU A 759 58.07 22.92 -19.59
C GLU A 759 56.59 23.08 -19.22
N ALA A 760 55.74 23.52 -20.16
CA ALA A 760 54.29 23.54 -19.98
C ALA A 760 53.72 22.11 -19.79
N ALA A 761 54.25 21.14 -20.54
CA ALA A 761 53.93 19.72 -20.35
C ALA A 761 54.40 19.20 -18.97
N ARG A 762 55.61 19.61 -18.53
CA ARG A 762 56.15 19.28 -17.20
C ARG A 762 55.31 19.84 -16.05
N ALA A 763 54.86 21.10 -16.16
CA ALA A 763 53.99 21.73 -15.17
C ALA A 763 52.64 21.00 -15.06
N THR A 764 52.04 20.64 -16.21
CA THR A 764 50.78 19.89 -16.26
C THR A 764 50.94 18.49 -15.64
N MET A 765 52.02 17.77 -15.95
CA MET A 765 52.37 16.49 -15.32
C MET A 765 52.60 16.59 -13.80
N ALA A 766 53.25 17.67 -13.34
CA ALA A 766 53.49 17.91 -11.92
C ALA A 766 52.18 18.17 -11.15
N SER A 767 51.29 19.00 -11.71
CA SER A 767 49.97 19.25 -11.12
C SER A 767 49.14 17.96 -10.99
N LEU A 768 49.09 17.14 -12.05
CA LEU A 768 48.36 15.88 -12.09
C LEU A 768 48.93 14.85 -11.08
N ARG A 769 50.25 14.75 -10.97
CA ARG A 769 50.92 13.89 -9.98
C ARG A 769 50.66 14.37 -8.54
N SER A 770 50.54 15.68 -8.31
CA SER A 770 50.15 16.25 -7.00
C SER A 770 48.69 15.98 -6.64
N GLY A 771 47.79 15.93 -7.64
CA GLY A 771 46.39 15.56 -7.45
C GLY A 771 46.25 14.09 -7.10
N ARG A 772 46.93 13.20 -7.84
CA ARG A 772 46.89 11.75 -7.60
C ARG A 772 47.44 11.36 -6.22
N ARG A 773 48.53 11.99 -5.75
CA ARG A 773 49.04 11.79 -4.37
C ARG A 773 48.05 12.23 -3.30
N ARG A 774 47.31 13.32 -3.50
CA ARG A 774 46.26 13.77 -2.57
C ARG A 774 45.05 12.84 -2.56
N ALA A 775 44.65 12.32 -3.71
CA ALA A 775 43.58 11.32 -3.81
C ALA A 775 43.95 10.00 -3.08
N SER A 776 45.16 9.47 -3.31
CA SER A 776 45.64 8.25 -2.63
C SER A 776 45.89 8.43 -1.13
N ALA A 777 46.07 9.66 -0.64
CA ALA A 777 46.15 9.95 0.80
C ALA A 777 44.76 10.10 1.47
N ALA A 778 43.68 10.18 0.68
CA ALA A 778 42.31 10.35 1.16
C ALA A 778 41.48 9.04 1.14
N GLN A 779 42.10 7.91 0.81
CA GLN A 779 41.47 6.58 0.81
C GLN A 779 42.39 5.57 1.53
N GLY A 780 42.10 5.32 2.81
CA GLY A 780 42.74 4.29 3.62
C GLY A 780 41.91 3.98 4.86
N GLU A 781 41.45 2.72 4.98
CA GLU A 781 40.72 2.21 6.15
C GLU A 781 41.65 1.47 7.14
N PRO A 782 41.20 1.16 8.38
CA PRO A 782 42.11 1.01 9.53
C PRO A 782 42.46 -0.44 9.96
N GLY A 783 43.49 -0.55 10.81
CA GLY A 783 44.00 -1.79 11.42
C GLY A 783 45.39 -2.18 10.86
N THR A 784 46.36 -2.68 11.63
CA THR A 784 46.42 -3.14 13.03
C THR A 784 47.88 -2.97 13.53
N PRO A 785 48.16 -2.68 14.81
CA PRO A 785 49.52 -2.32 15.24
C PRO A 785 50.49 -3.51 15.35
N SER A 786 51.76 -3.26 15.10
CA SER A 786 52.89 -4.18 15.39
C SER A 786 54.05 -3.38 15.99
N GLY A 787 54.72 -3.95 17.00
CA GLY A 787 55.75 -3.26 17.80
C GLY A 787 57.12 -3.14 17.11
N PRO A 788 58.05 -2.36 17.70
CA PRO A 788 59.39 -2.15 17.14
C PRO A 788 60.28 -3.39 17.30
N ALA A 789 61.04 -3.71 16.25
CA ALA A 789 62.07 -4.75 16.29
C ALA A 789 63.42 -4.17 16.76
N SER A 790 63.89 -4.60 17.93
CA SER A 790 65.25 -4.31 18.40
C SER A 790 66.24 -5.31 17.83
N THR A 791 67.38 -4.84 17.32
CA THR A 791 68.41 -5.66 16.68
C THR A 791 69.52 -6.12 17.65
N SER A 792 70.10 -7.29 17.35
CA SER A 792 71.43 -7.77 17.75
C SER A 792 71.57 -8.57 19.07
N GLY A 793 72.31 -9.69 18.98
CA GLY A 793 73.29 -10.06 20.01
C GLY A 793 72.96 -11.23 20.95
N ALA A 794 73.35 -12.44 20.57
CA ALA A 794 73.60 -13.60 21.44
C ALA A 794 74.87 -14.32 20.89
N PRO A 795 75.52 -15.31 21.57
CA PRO A 795 75.08 -16.06 22.75
C PRO A 795 76.19 -16.36 23.82
N HIS A 796 75.85 -17.27 24.77
CA HIS A 796 76.71 -18.08 25.67
C HIS A 796 77.37 -17.45 26.93
N ALA A 797 76.94 -17.88 28.12
CA ALA A 797 77.68 -18.81 29.01
C ALA A 797 76.89 -19.17 30.29
N VAL A 798 77.12 -20.38 30.83
CA VAL A 798 76.53 -21.06 32.02
C VAL A 798 77.69 -21.30 33.03
N PRO A 799 77.55 -21.45 34.39
CA PRO A 799 76.41 -21.96 35.19
C PRO A 799 76.05 -21.24 36.54
N HIS A 800 75.04 -21.80 37.21
CA HIS A 800 74.75 -21.95 38.67
C HIS A 800 75.98 -22.17 39.61
N PRO A 801 75.90 -22.16 40.98
CA PRO A 801 74.77 -22.65 41.83
C PRO A 801 74.48 -22.03 43.25
N HIS A 802 73.48 -22.64 43.92
CA HIS A 802 73.28 -22.84 45.39
C HIS A 802 72.32 -21.98 46.25
N HIS A 803 71.72 -22.69 47.23
CA HIS A 803 70.77 -22.35 48.33
C HIS A 803 69.39 -21.78 47.89
N ALA A 804 68.22 -22.23 48.39
CA ALA A 804 67.76 -22.71 49.72
C ALA A 804 67.58 -21.56 50.74
N THR A 805 66.52 -21.47 51.56
CA THR A 805 65.42 -22.42 51.87
C THR A 805 64.14 -21.66 52.31
N GLU A 806 62.97 -22.32 52.26
CA GLU A 806 61.74 -21.99 53.06
C GLU A 806 61.08 -20.59 52.83
N GLU A 807 59.83 -20.29 53.21
CA GLU A 807 58.78 -21.03 53.94
C GLU A 807 57.34 -20.59 53.50
N GLY A 808 56.31 -21.37 53.87
CA GLY A 808 55.01 -20.84 54.36
C GLY A 808 53.99 -20.18 53.40
N PRO A 809 52.90 -20.87 52.99
CA PRO A 809 51.80 -20.28 52.21
C PRO A 809 50.49 -20.06 53.00
N ARG A 810 49.56 -19.29 52.39
CA ARG A 810 48.13 -19.10 52.71
C ARG A 810 47.76 -18.27 53.95
N ASN A 811 46.92 -17.26 53.71
CA ASN A 811 45.54 -17.36 54.20
C ASN A 811 44.55 -16.92 53.10
N ARG A 812 43.24 -17.03 53.38
CA ARG A 812 42.12 -16.91 52.43
C ARG A 812 41.94 -15.53 51.80
#